data_AF-A0A814B070-F1
#
_entry.id   AF-A0A814B070-F1
#
_cell.length_a   1.000
_cell.length_b   1.000
_cell.length_c   1.000
_cell.angle_alpha   90.00
_cell.angle_beta   90.00
_cell.angle_gamma   90.00
#
_symmetry.space_group_name_H-M   'P 1'
#
loop_
_entity.id
_entity.type
_entity.pdbx_description
1 polymer ?
#
loop_
_entity_poly.entity_id
_entity_poly.type
_entity_poly.pdbx_seq_one_letter_code
_entity_poly.pdbx_strand_id
1 'polypeptide(L)'
;MNRSISNEDNDFEEISVVKNYPARFPTISPKNDQKLSNTEKNNDWLAEIQKFLKRISPHFQTKSICSNYWAVTVNMSDGVLKTAKQLPNWCIVVVVSHSPKHHMKISENIFILNKTIQSELAKISLFYKESLSLSDHLHTAQKNLGYLWAIYHNAKIIWDFDNIEEMLVNETILELLLNDQIESLTIPNHNGTFFNPHQYFISKPNFLFPTLHGVWSSQNLGVIHSLDETSLQSKKMSRNDKNHVKLIAPRRTFSPYDQQATLHLQSALWALLLPVTIDQKRSHLFRSYVMQRLMWEVGLQTAFVDSYVVKKNRNHQNRIERNLSQFLKEWSSKERNFIEFMKQLFISLSEHHFIEIFDLRLVQLWLEELNQIGYQFPKIPHKYSLVIRTFSSHLTQLNRWYLLTINMFVDRNVFDILFILDNESTKDHQLGDCLTKHNYSVKYESPFLFDNNQSTLPGYDRQQWSTFYMDRFTNSDYIGVIDADAMIFTFMHPIFSIFTSKDDRRIVLKAIIGENYHQDKMILQFNSTLDFMWTNRMPMWYRYETFQNLRNYITSVWNETHFDNVFLKFYENQSYSQFNILSNYANRFESNYYRVILNTDSQGAVSVASNRGWYIDIFVGCCQTFNVECNKTLGLKRSEEHLLRFDNSDFLVVNASEKTKRYYTHVYKYLEHLPSHVVSKMKQNCQLFVKKQRAQICTS
;
A
#
# COMPACT_ATOMS: atom_id res chain seq x y z
N MET A 1 15.92 25.71 -57.60
CA MET A 1 15.69 27.11 -57.19
C MET A 1 14.74 27.06 -55.99
N ASN A 2 15.27 27.01 -54.77
CA ASN A 2 15.62 28.17 -53.91
C ASN A 2 14.36 28.95 -53.52
N ARG A 3 13.91 29.11 -52.27
CA ARG A 3 14.50 29.45 -50.95
C ARG A 3 13.32 29.36 -49.94
N SER A 4 13.40 29.31 -48.61
CA SER A 4 14.47 29.30 -47.61
C SER A 4 13.78 29.07 -46.26
N ILE A 5 14.29 28.12 -45.47
CA ILE A 5 14.05 28.02 -44.03
C ILE A 5 15.03 28.99 -43.39
N SER A 6 14.55 29.97 -42.63
CA SER A 6 15.39 30.83 -41.79
C SER A 6 15.32 30.34 -40.35
N ASN A 7 16.46 29.85 -39.88
CA ASN A 7 16.82 29.73 -38.48
C ASN A 7 16.84 31.12 -37.83
N GLU A 8 16.19 31.26 -36.68
CA GLU A 8 16.66 32.13 -35.61
C GLU A 8 16.71 31.28 -34.34
N ASP A 9 17.90 30.70 -34.13
CA ASP A 9 18.39 30.23 -32.85
C ASP A 9 18.65 31.41 -31.90
N ASN A 10 18.64 31.09 -30.60
CA ASN A 10 19.29 31.79 -29.50
C ASN A 10 18.63 33.08 -28.98
N ASP A 11 17.86 32.92 -27.90
CA ASP A 11 17.98 33.79 -26.72
C ASP A 11 17.73 32.95 -25.46
N PHE A 12 18.79 32.22 -25.06
CA PHE A 12 18.96 31.78 -23.67
C PHE A 12 19.41 33.01 -22.88
N GLU A 13 18.49 33.69 -22.20
CA GLU A 13 18.88 34.58 -21.11
C GLU A 13 19.37 33.71 -19.94
N GLU A 14 20.71 33.60 -19.85
CA GLU A 14 21.43 33.23 -18.65
C GLU A 14 21.03 34.14 -17.48
N ILE A 15 20.07 33.68 -16.67
CA ILE A 15 19.88 34.27 -15.34
C ILE A 15 20.99 33.70 -14.44
N SER A 16 22.04 34.52 -14.30
CA SER A 16 23.13 34.37 -13.35
C SER A 16 22.63 33.94 -11.96
N VAL A 17 22.88 32.67 -11.63
CA VAL A 17 22.73 32.13 -10.28
C VAL A 17 23.76 32.80 -9.39
N VAL A 18 23.29 33.55 -8.38
CA VAL A 18 24.12 34.09 -7.30
C VAL A 18 24.75 32.90 -6.56
N LYS A 19 25.98 32.56 -6.95
CA LYS A 19 26.92 31.76 -6.17
C LYS A 19 27.35 32.58 -4.97
N ASN A 20 27.09 32.08 -3.76
CA ASN A 20 27.99 32.15 -2.59
C ASN A 20 27.30 31.52 -1.37
N TYR A 21 27.50 30.21 -1.17
CA TYR A 21 27.44 29.60 0.16
C TYR A 21 28.78 28.91 0.43
N PRO A 22 29.45 29.20 1.57
CA PRO A 22 30.77 28.68 1.84
C PRO A 22 30.73 27.16 2.08
N ALA A 23 31.64 26.47 1.38
CA ALA A 23 31.89 25.05 1.52
C ALA A 23 32.46 24.70 2.90
N ARG A 24 31.80 23.79 3.62
CA ARG A 24 32.35 22.60 4.31
C ARG A 24 31.36 22.10 5.36
N PHE A 25 30.74 20.95 5.11
CA PHE A 25 30.19 20.11 6.17
C PHE A 25 30.83 18.72 6.09
N PRO A 26 31.17 18.08 7.23
CA PRO A 26 31.88 16.81 7.22
C PRO A 26 30.99 15.70 6.66
N THR A 27 31.59 14.82 5.86
CA THR A 27 31.02 13.54 5.47
C THR A 27 30.75 12.69 6.71
N ILE A 28 29.48 12.43 7.02
CA ILE A 28 29.11 11.49 8.07
C ILE A 28 29.19 10.08 7.49
N SER A 29 30.26 9.36 7.85
CA SER A 29 30.41 7.92 7.62
C SER A 29 29.56 7.14 8.63
N PRO A 30 28.81 6.11 8.23
CA PRO A 30 27.89 5.39 9.11
C PRO A 30 28.62 4.27 9.86
N LYS A 31 29.58 4.57 10.74
CA LYS A 31 30.13 3.58 11.69
C LYS A 31 30.61 4.25 12.98
N ASN A 32 29.74 4.26 13.98
CA ASN A 32 29.99 4.05 15.42
C ASN A 32 29.02 4.90 16.25
N ASP A 33 27.86 4.33 16.58
CA ASP A 33 27.11 4.74 17.77
C ASP A 33 26.58 3.50 18.46
N GLN A 34 27.34 3.00 19.44
CA GLN A 34 26.84 2.07 20.44
C GLN A 34 26.80 2.76 21.81
N LYS A 35 25.59 2.74 22.38
CA LYS A 35 25.26 2.61 23.81
C LYS A 35 25.64 3.79 24.73
N LEU A 36 24.76 4.78 24.74
CA LEU A 36 24.19 5.37 25.97
C LEU A 36 22.68 5.57 25.74
N SER A 37 21.87 5.41 26.79
CA SER A 37 20.40 5.31 26.82
C SER A 37 19.66 6.40 26.01
N ASN A 38 19.32 6.11 24.74
CA ASN A 38 18.47 6.97 23.89
C ASN A 38 17.11 7.33 24.53
N THR A 39 16.63 6.53 25.48
CA THR A 39 15.37 6.76 26.19
C THR A 39 15.40 7.94 27.18
N GLU A 40 16.54 8.23 27.81
CA GLU A 40 16.62 9.33 28.80
C GLU A 40 16.72 10.70 28.12
N LYS A 41 17.54 10.82 27.07
CA LYS A 41 17.62 12.06 26.26
C LYS A 41 16.30 12.37 25.55
N ASN A 42 15.57 11.36 25.09
CA ASN A 42 14.27 11.55 24.43
C ASN A 42 13.20 12.10 25.39
N ASN A 43 13.22 11.68 26.66
CA ASN A 43 12.26 12.16 27.65
C ASN A 43 12.50 13.63 28.03
N ASP A 44 13.77 14.06 28.04
CA ASP A 44 14.16 15.43 28.41
C ASP A 44 13.74 16.44 27.33
N TRP A 45 14.04 16.16 26.06
CA TRP A 45 13.66 17.02 24.94
C TRP A 45 12.14 17.25 24.83
N LEU A 46 11.35 16.16 24.92
CA LEU A 46 9.89 16.26 24.84
C LEU A 46 9.32 17.04 26.03
N ALA A 47 9.91 16.87 27.22
CA ALA A 47 9.55 17.63 28.41
C ALA A 47 9.87 19.13 28.24
N GLU A 48 10.99 19.49 27.61
CA GLU A 48 11.35 20.87 27.30
C GLU A 48 10.36 21.51 26.32
N ILE A 49 10.01 20.83 25.23
CA ILE A 49 8.98 21.31 24.29
C ILE A 49 7.65 21.49 25.02
N GLN A 50 7.19 20.50 25.79
CA GLN A 50 5.94 20.62 26.54
C GLN A 50 5.97 21.77 27.57
N LYS A 51 7.10 21.97 28.26
CA LYS A 51 7.30 23.08 29.20
C LYS A 51 7.27 24.43 28.48
N PHE A 52 7.91 24.52 27.32
CA PHE A 52 7.88 25.70 26.46
C PHE A 52 6.45 26.04 26.02
N LEU A 53 5.70 25.05 25.52
CA LEU A 53 4.33 25.24 25.07
C LEU A 53 3.40 25.64 26.22
N LYS A 54 3.54 25.05 27.42
CA LYS A 54 2.80 25.49 28.62
C LYS A 54 3.06 26.95 28.99
N ARG A 55 4.28 27.45 28.76
CA ARG A 55 4.68 28.82 29.07
C ARG A 55 4.14 29.84 28.07
N ILE A 56 4.15 29.50 26.79
CA ILE A 56 3.91 30.47 25.69
C ILE A 56 2.52 30.32 25.06
N SER A 57 1.87 29.16 25.20
CA SER A 57 0.56 28.87 24.64
C SER A 57 -0.46 28.72 25.78
N PRO A 58 -1.26 29.77 26.09
CA PRO A 58 -2.20 29.79 27.22
C PRO A 58 -3.23 28.66 27.20
N HIS A 59 -3.45 28.05 26.04
CA HIS A 59 -4.47 27.02 25.80
C HIS A 59 -3.91 25.61 25.56
N PHE A 60 -2.60 25.40 25.69
CA PHE A 60 -1.96 24.13 25.35
C PHE A 60 -2.54 22.90 26.10
N GLN A 61 -3.01 23.09 27.34
CA GLN A 61 -3.60 22.00 28.16
C GLN A 61 -5.09 22.17 28.46
N THR A 62 -5.70 23.29 28.05
CA THR A 62 -7.13 23.51 28.24
C THR A 62 -7.88 22.83 27.11
N LYS A 63 -8.79 21.92 27.45
CA LYS A 63 -9.52 21.03 26.53
C LYS A 63 -10.38 21.76 25.45
N SER A 64 -10.47 23.09 25.48
CA SER A 64 -11.71 23.79 25.13
C SER A 64 -11.69 24.78 23.95
N ILE A 65 -10.69 24.80 23.05
CA ILE A 65 -10.85 25.55 21.78
C ILE A 65 -10.40 24.76 20.53
N CYS A 66 -9.24 24.08 20.52
CA CYS A 66 -8.73 23.44 19.29
C CYS A 66 -7.95 22.14 19.52
N SER A 67 -8.62 21.05 19.87
CA SER A 67 -7.88 19.79 20.07
C SER A 67 -7.41 19.18 18.76
N ASN A 68 -8.33 18.94 17.83
CA ASN A 68 -8.06 18.04 16.70
C ASN A 68 -7.81 18.75 15.37
N TYR A 69 -8.32 19.96 15.17
CA TYR A 69 -8.37 20.62 13.86
C TYR A 69 -7.54 21.89 13.81
N TRP A 70 -6.62 21.95 12.86
CA TRP A 70 -5.66 23.03 12.72
C TRP A 70 -5.60 23.49 11.26
N ALA A 71 -5.36 24.78 11.04
CA ALA A 71 -5.01 25.34 9.74
C ALA A 71 -3.67 26.05 9.86
N VAL A 72 -2.83 25.97 8.82
CA VAL A 72 -1.49 26.57 8.83
C VAL A 72 -1.33 27.47 7.63
N THR A 73 -0.90 28.70 7.87
CA THR A 73 -0.69 29.72 6.84
C THR A 73 0.46 30.66 7.15
N VAL A 74 0.83 31.47 6.17
CA VAL A 74 1.91 32.47 6.26
C VAL A 74 1.32 33.85 6.07
N ASN A 75 1.79 34.82 6.86
CA ASN A 75 1.33 36.20 6.86
C ASN A 75 -0.16 36.38 7.21
N MET A 76 -0.44 37.46 7.95
CA MET A 76 -1.81 37.80 8.35
C MET A 76 -2.58 38.49 7.21
N SER A 77 -3.85 38.14 7.02
CA SER A 77 -4.73 38.76 6.02
C SER A 77 -6.20 38.85 6.50
N ASP A 78 -7.04 39.57 5.75
CA ASP A 78 -8.49 39.58 5.97
C ASP A 78 -9.15 38.20 5.77
N GLY A 79 -8.62 37.40 4.82
CA GLY A 79 -9.05 36.03 4.59
C GLY A 79 -8.84 35.16 5.83
N VAL A 80 -7.66 35.28 6.47
CA VAL A 80 -7.35 34.60 7.75
C VAL A 80 -8.35 34.98 8.84
N LEU A 81 -8.62 36.28 9.02
CA LEU A 81 -9.58 36.75 10.04
C LEU A 81 -11.00 36.23 9.78
N LYS A 82 -11.44 36.21 8.53
CA LYS A 82 -12.77 35.75 8.14
C LYS A 82 -12.91 34.24 8.37
N THR A 83 -11.91 33.48 7.94
CA THR A 83 -11.83 32.03 8.16
C THR A 83 -11.83 31.69 9.65
N ALA A 84 -11.06 32.40 10.47
CA ALA A 84 -11.02 32.20 11.92
C ALA A 84 -12.41 32.35 12.57
N LYS A 85 -13.21 33.31 12.11
CA LYS A 85 -14.58 33.52 12.60
C LYS A 85 -15.56 32.44 12.12
N GLN A 86 -15.32 31.87 10.94
CA GLN A 86 -16.16 30.80 10.38
C GLN A 86 -15.85 29.42 10.98
N LEU A 87 -14.67 29.24 11.56
CA LEU A 87 -14.19 27.98 12.13
C LEU A 87 -13.77 28.16 13.61
N PRO A 88 -14.72 28.42 14.52
CA PRO A 88 -14.40 28.71 15.92
C PRO A 88 -13.73 27.55 16.67
N ASN A 89 -13.92 26.28 16.27
CA ASN A 89 -13.23 25.13 16.89
C ASN A 89 -11.97 24.67 16.12
N TRP A 90 -11.53 25.45 15.13
CA TRP A 90 -10.25 25.24 14.45
C TRP A 90 -9.22 26.25 14.94
N CYS A 91 -7.99 25.80 15.16
CA CYS A 91 -6.88 26.70 15.42
C CYS A 91 -6.14 27.07 14.15
N ILE A 92 -5.78 28.34 14.02
CA ILE A 92 -5.06 28.83 12.85
C ILE A 92 -3.68 29.30 13.28
N VAL A 93 -2.63 28.62 12.80
CA VAL A 93 -1.24 29.05 12.98
C VAL A 93 -0.88 29.99 11.85
N VAL A 94 -0.53 31.22 12.19
CA VAL A 94 -0.04 32.22 11.24
C VAL A 94 1.44 32.44 11.51
N VAL A 95 2.27 31.95 10.60
CA VAL A 95 3.72 32.13 10.67
C VAL A 95 4.06 33.48 10.07
N VAL A 96 4.75 34.31 10.86
CA VAL A 96 5.08 35.68 10.47
C VAL A 96 6.56 35.99 10.71
N SER A 97 7.19 36.67 9.76
CA SER A 97 8.54 37.23 9.94
C SER A 97 8.51 38.53 10.76
N HIS A 98 7.42 39.28 10.67
CA HIS A 98 7.24 40.56 11.37
C HIS A 98 5.93 40.59 12.13
N SER A 99 5.91 41.21 13.32
CA SER A 99 4.69 41.34 14.12
C SER A 99 3.59 42.08 13.34
N PRO A 100 2.34 41.59 13.36
CA PRO A 100 1.23 42.27 12.71
C PRO A 100 1.03 43.68 13.29
N LYS A 101 0.53 44.62 12.48
CA LYS A 101 0.32 46.02 12.87
C LYS A 101 -0.60 46.09 14.11
N HIS A 102 -0.24 46.95 15.08
CA HIS A 102 -0.75 47.04 16.45
C HIS A 102 -2.27 47.29 16.67
N HIS A 103 -3.12 47.28 15.63
CA HIS A 103 -4.53 47.68 15.71
C HIS A 103 -5.55 46.62 15.25
N MET A 104 -5.15 45.37 14.98
CA MET A 104 -6.09 44.30 14.59
C MET A 104 -6.61 43.52 15.80
N LYS A 105 -7.93 43.41 15.93
CA LYS A 105 -8.58 42.48 16.87
C LYS A 105 -8.42 41.05 16.33
N ILE A 106 -7.52 40.28 16.94
CA ILE A 106 -7.22 38.89 16.59
C ILE A 106 -8.22 37.97 17.31
N SER A 107 -8.78 36.98 16.60
CA SER A 107 -9.66 35.97 17.19
C SER A 107 -8.87 35.03 18.13
N GLU A 108 -9.53 34.51 19.18
CA GLU A 108 -8.87 33.66 20.20
C GLU A 108 -8.29 32.34 19.65
N ASN A 109 -8.81 31.88 18.50
CA ASN A 109 -8.33 30.67 17.81
C ASN A 109 -7.17 30.92 16.82
N ILE A 110 -6.58 32.12 16.79
CA ILE A 110 -5.41 32.44 15.97
C ILE A 110 -4.12 32.44 16.81
N PHE A 111 -3.12 31.69 16.36
CA PHE A 111 -1.80 31.57 16.97
C PHE A 111 -0.75 32.23 16.09
N ILE A 112 -0.15 33.31 16.58
CA ILE A 112 0.91 34.01 15.86
C ILE A 112 2.26 33.37 16.19
N LEU A 113 2.82 32.63 15.24
CA LEU A 113 4.17 32.07 15.34
C LEU A 113 5.19 33.11 14.84
N ASN A 114 5.53 34.07 15.70
CA ASN A 114 6.48 35.14 15.41
C ASN A 114 7.95 34.71 15.55
N LYS A 115 8.88 35.56 15.12
CA LYS A 115 10.33 35.31 15.18
C LYS A 115 10.85 35.04 16.59
N THR A 116 10.31 35.67 17.62
CA THR A 116 10.73 35.42 19.00
C THR A 116 10.42 33.99 19.41
N ILE A 117 9.20 33.51 19.14
CA ILE A 117 8.78 32.14 19.44
C ILE A 117 9.58 31.14 18.60
N GLN A 118 9.76 31.41 17.30
CA GLN A 118 10.56 30.56 16.41
C GLN A 118 12.01 30.41 16.92
N SER A 119 12.66 31.51 17.32
CA SER A 119 14.04 31.50 17.82
C SER A 119 14.19 30.80 19.17
N GLU A 120 13.19 30.90 20.06
CA GLU A 120 13.19 30.12 21.30
C GLU A 120 13.03 28.62 21.01
N LEU A 121 12.16 28.25 20.08
CA LEU A 121 12.02 26.85 19.65
C LEU A 121 13.30 26.33 19.00
N ALA A 122 14.03 27.13 18.24
CA ALA A 122 15.31 26.75 17.65
C ALA A 122 16.41 26.44 18.68
N LYS A 123 16.24 26.83 19.95
CA LYS A 123 17.14 26.41 21.04
C LYS A 123 16.89 24.97 21.47
N ILE A 124 15.69 24.44 21.21
CA ILE A 124 15.22 23.12 21.66
C ILE A 124 15.13 22.14 20.47
N SER A 125 14.56 22.58 19.34
CA SER A 125 14.35 21.80 18.12
C SER A 125 15.40 22.12 17.06
N LEU A 126 16.12 21.09 16.62
CA LEU A 126 17.10 21.20 15.54
C LEU A 126 16.40 21.47 14.20
N PHE A 127 15.18 20.97 14.00
CA PHE A 127 14.38 21.30 12.82
C PHE A 127 14.09 22.80 12.71
N TYR A 128 13.68 23.44 13.81
CA TYR A 128 13.50 24.89 13.84
C TYR A 128 14.81 25.62 13.58
N LYS A 129 15.91 25.18 14.20
CA LYS A 129 17.23 25.78 14.03
C LYS A 129 17.70 25.79 12.58
N GLU A 130 17.63 24.65 11.89
CA GLU A 130 18.04 24.54 10.49
C GLU A 130 17.08 25.33 9.58
N SER A 131 15.77 25.25 9.81
CA SER A 131 14.77 25.99 9.02
C SER A 131 14.93 27.50 9.12
N LEU A 132 15.38 28.03 10.26
CA LEU A 132 15.63 29.47 10.46
C LEU A 132 16.93 29.98 9.82
N SER A 133 17.80 29.08 9.33
CA SER A 133 18.96 29.47 8.52
C SER A 133 18.57 29.90 7.09
N LEU A 134 17.34 29.57 6.67
CA LEU A 134 16.80 29.91 5.36
C LEU A 134 16.25 31.33 5.31
N SER A 135 16.03 31.83 4.09
CA SER A 135 15.45 33.16 3.85
C SER A 135 14.05 33.31 4.46
N ASP A 136 13.81 34.45 5.12
CA ASP A 136 12.51 34.85 5.68
C ASP A 136 11.41 35.06 4.63
N HIS A 137 11.75 35.10 3.35
CA HIS A 137 10.81 35.17 2.24
C HIS A 137 10.38 33.80 1.71
N LEU A 138 10.98 32.72 2.23
CA LEU A 138 10.69 31.37 1.79
C LEU A 138 9.46 30.81 2.53
N HIS A 139 8.28 31.04 1.94
CA HIS A 139 7.01 30.62 2.52
C HIS A 139 6.91 29.10 2.76
N THR A 140 7.59 28.25 1.96
CA THR A 140 7.61 26.79 2.18
C THR A 140 8.28 26.43 3.50
N ALA A 141 9.41 27.06 3.83
CA ALA A 141 10.09 26.86 5.10
C ALA A 141 9.22 27.35 6.29
N GLN A 142 8.56 28.49 6.14
CA GLN A 142 7.64 29.00 7.16
C GLN A 142 6.46 28.07 7.40
N LYS A 143 5.85 27.55 6.32
CA LYS A 143 4.77 26.55 6.39
C LYS A 143 5.23 25.31 7.17
N ASN A 144 6.43 24.81 6.89
CA ASN A 144 7.00 23.66 7.60
C ASN A 144 7.08 23.89 9.13
N LEU A 145 7.49 25.09 9.57
CA LEU A 145 7.47 25.45 11.00
C LEU A 145 6.05 25.43 11.57
N GLY A 146 5.09 26.02 10.86
CA GLY A 146 3.69 26.06 11.27
C GLY A 146 3.05 24.66 11.36
N TYR A 147 3.39 23.74 10.45
CA TYR A 147 2.93 22.35 10.54
C TYR A 147 3.46 21.67 11.79
N LEU A 148 4.76 21.83 12.08
CA LEU A 148 5.35 21.24 13.27
C LEU A 148 4.73 21.81 14.56
N TRP A 149 4.46 23.12 14.58
CA TRP A 149 3.73 23.76 15.69
C TRP A 149 2.34 23.16 15.92
N ALA A 150 1.57 22.94 14.86
CA ALA A 150 0.26 22.30 14.96
C ALA A 150 0.39 20.85 15.50
N ILE A 151 1.39 20.10 15.04
CA ILE A 151 1.65 18.72 15.50
C ILE A 151 2.09 18.69 16.97
N TYR A 152 2.92 19.64 17.41
CA TYR A 152 3.29 19.83 18.82
C TYR A 152 2.05 20.03 19.72
N HIS A 153 0.96 20.54 19.14
CA HIS A 153 -0.33 20.70 19.79
C HIS A 153 -1.31 19.54 19.53
N ASN A 154 -0.80 18.35 19.17
CA ASN A 154 -1.56 17.12 18.94
C ASN A 154 -2.60 17.20 17.80
N ALA A 155 -2.37 18.06 16.80
CA ALA A 155 -3.22 18.14 15.63
C ALA A 155 -3.52 16.74 15.06
N LYS A 156 -4.80 16.49 14.79
CA LYS A 156 -5.27 15.30 14.09
C LYS A 156 -5.44 15.57 12.61
N ILE A 157 -5.87 16.78 12.27
CA ILE A 157 -6.08 17.22 10.90
C ILE A 157 -5.46 18.60 10.74
N ILE A 158 -4.70 18.76 9.66
CA ILE A 158 -4.07 20.02 9.30
C ILE A 158 -4.59 20.44 7.93
N TRP A 159 -5.25 21.58 7.89
CA TRP A 159 -5.58 22.27 6.66
C TRP A 159 -4.37 23.10 6.21
N ASP A 160 -3.76 22.68 5.10
CA ASP A 160 -2.81 23.50 4.38
C ASP A 160 -3.59 24.63 3.69
N PHE A 161 -3.42 25.85 4.21
CA PHE A 161 -4.29 27.00 3.94
C PHE A 161 -3.48 28.17 3.34
N ASP A 162 -3.85 28.65 2.16
CA ASP A 162 -3.23 29.84 1.57
C ASP A 162 -3.89 31.11 2.12
N ASN A 163 -3.11 32.13 2.47
CA ASN A 163 -3.61 33.27 3.24
C ASN A 163 -4.59 34.17 2.47
N ILE A 164 -4.73 33.97 1.16
CA ILE A 164 -5.68 34.70 0.31
C ILE A 164 -7.03 33.98 0.15
N GLU A 165 -7.16 32.75 0.65
CA GLU A 165 -8.37 31.93 0.54
C GLU A 165 -9.47 32.38 1.51
N GLU A 166 -10.71 32.20 1.08
CA GLU A 166 -11.90 32.45 1.90
C GLU A 166 -12.77 31.20 1.91
N MET A 167 -13.20 30.75 3.09
CA MET A 167 -14.09 29.59 3.20
C MET A 167 -15.47 29.87 2.61
N LEU A 168 -15.95 28.95 1.76
CA LEU A 168 -17.31 28.95 1.19
C LEU A 168 -18.33 28.28 2.11
N VAL A 169 -17.86 27.35 2.93
CA VAL A 169 -18.69 26.47 3.76
C VAL A 169 -18.45 26.72 5.24
N ASN A 170 -19.41 26.36 6.08
CA ASN A 170 -19.25 26.40 7.53
C ASN A 170 -18.58 25.12 8.06
N GLU A 171 -18.18 25.16 9.33
CA GLU A 171 -17.51 24.07 10.04
C GLU A 171 -18.22 22.71 9.92
N THR A 172 -19.55 22.69 9.95
CA THR A 172 -20.37 21.47 9.85
C THR A 172 -20.09 20.67 8.58
N ILE A 173 -19.74 21.33 7.47
CA ILE A 173 -19.42 20.65 6.20
C ILE A 173 -18.05 19.98 6.29
N LEU A 174 -17.06 20.61 6.94
CA LEU A 174 -15.76 19.97 7.18
C LEU A 174 -15.93 18.74 8.08
N GLU A 175 -16.74 18.82 9.14
CA GLU A 175 -17.03 17.67 9.99
C GLU A 175 -17.69 16.51 9.21
N LEU A 176 -18.58 16.81 8.25
CA LEU A 176 -19.17 15.81 7.33
C LEU A 176 -18.16 15.22 6.34
N LEU A 177 -17.16 15.99 5.91
CA LEU A 177 -16.06 15.47 5.10
C LEU A 177 -15.21 14.47 5.90
N LEU A 178 -15.10 14.69 7.20
CA LEU A 178 -14.21 14.01 8.13
C LEU A 178 -14.89 12.86 8.91
N ASN A 179 -16.13 12.54 8.58
CA ASN A 179 -16.86 11.42 9.19
C ASN A 179 -16.25 10.07 8.79
N ASP A 180 -16.35 9.06 9.66
CA ASP A 180 -15.66 7.77 9.51
C ASP A 180 -16.13 6.94 8.31
N GLN A 181 -17.36 7.17 7.86
CA GLN A 181 -17.94 6.50 6.70
C GLN A 181 -18.19 7.53 5.61
N ILE A 182 -17.44 7.39 4.53
CA ILE A 182 -17.42 8.31 3.41
C ILE A 182 -18.07 7.63 2.20
N GLU A 183 -19.28 8.07 1.84
CA GLU A 183 -19.83 7.74 0.52
C GLU A 183 -18.95 8.38 -0.55
N SER A 184 -18.44 7.57 -1.45
CA SER A 184 -17.54 8.04 -2.50
C SER A 184 -17.75 7.30 -3.82
N LEU A 185 -17.32 7.97 -4.88
CA LEU A 185 -17.18 7.39 -6.21
C LEU A 185 -15.77 6.85 -6.35
N THR A 186 -15.70 5.62 -6.85
CA THR A 186 -14.44 4.96 -7.20
C THR A 186 -14.43 4.58 -8.65
N ILE A 187 -13.25 4.67 -9.26
CA ILE A 187 -13.03 4.33 -10.66
C ILE A 187 -12.16 3.07 -10.69
N PRO A 188 -12.78 1.88 -10.79
CA PRO A 188 -12.10 0.61 -10.54
C PRO A 188 -11.09 0.18 -11.63
N ASN A 189 -11.02 0.86 -12.78
CA ASN A 189 -10.23 0.43 -13.95
C ASN A 189 -9.47 1.59 -14.62
N HIS A 190 -8.82 2.45 -13.84
CA HIS A 190 -8.00 3.52 -14.41
C HIS A 190 -6.59 2.99 -14.78
N ASN A 191 -6.29 2.90 -16.08
CA ASN A 191 -5.00 2.41 -16.58
C ASN A 191 -3.95 3.51 -16.82
N GLY A 192 -4.29 4.78 -16.60
CA GLY A 192 -3.37 5.90 -16.78
C GLY A 192 -2.43 6.12 -15.58
N THR A 193 -1.24 6.67 -15.84
CA THR A 193 -0.31 7.13 -14.79
C THR A 193 -0.86 8.33 -14.01
N PHE A 194 -1.61 9.20 -14.69
CA PHE A 194 -2.19 10.42 -14.13
C PHE A 194 -3.69 10.34 -14.06
N PHE A 195 -4.26 10.75 -12.94
CA PHE A 195 -5.68 10.83 -12.73
C PHE A 195 -6.12 12.30 -12.68
N ASN A 196 -7.03 12.70 -13.57
CA ASN A 196 -7.61 14.04 -13.56
C ASN A 196 -9.01 14.02 -12.94
N PRO A 197 -9.17 14.44 -11.67
CA PRO A 197 -10.45 14.41 -10.99
C PRO A 197 -11.46 15.42 -11.58
N HIS A 198 -11.02 16.55 -12.14
CA HIS A 198 -11.92 17.59 -12.67
C HIS A 198 -12.92 17.09 -13.72
N GLN A 199 -12.52 16.09 -14.52
CA GLN A 199 -13.39 15.50 -15.56
C GLN A 199 -14.69 14.91 -14.99
N TYR A 200 -14.67 14.49 -13.72
CA TYR A 200 -15.81 13.87 -13.04
C TYR A 200 -16.70 14.88 -12.31
N PHE A 201 -16.20 16.11 -12.08
CA PHE A 201 -16.94 17.18 -11.41
C PHE A 201 -17.60 18.16 -12.39
N ILE A 202 -17.14 18.23 -13.64
CA ILE A 202 -17.72 19.08 -14.70
C ILE A 202 -19.01 18.48 -15.29
N SER A 203 -19.32 17.20 -15.09
CA SER A 203 -20.46 16.52 -15.71
C SER A 203 -21.47 15.93 -14.69
N LYS A 204 -22.75 16.28 -14.85
CA LYS A 204 -23.91 15.48 -14.35
C LYS A 204 -24.94 15.37 -15.49
N PRO A 205 -25.71 14.28 -15.61
CA PRO A 205 -25.34 12.87 -15.71
C PRO A 205 -25.88 12.27 -17.02
N ASN A 206 -24.99 11.79 -17.90
CA ASN A 206 -25.23 10.56 -18.65
C ASN A 206 -23.97 9.73 -18.44
N PHE A 207 -23.81 9.22 -17.21
CA PHE A 207 -22.64 8.43 -16.82
C PHE A 207 -22.65 7.10 -17.59
N LEU A 208 -21.98 7.09 -18.75
CA LEU A 208 -21.64 5.88 -19.51
C LEU A 208 -20.34 5.22 -19.01
N PHE A 209 -19.77 5.69 -17.90
CA PHE A 209 -18.57 5.11 -17.29
C PHE A 209 -18.95 4.22 -16.10
N PRO A 210 -18.33 3.03 -15.92
CA PRO A 210 -18.58 2.15 -14.80
C PRO A 210 -18.03 2.78 -13.51
N THR A 211 -18.81 3.65 -12.88
CA THR A 211 -18.54 4.21 -11.56
C THR A 211 -19.19 3.33 -10.50
N LEU A 212 -18.46 3.04 -9.42
CA LEU A 212 -18.99 2.28 -8.30
C LEU A 212 -19.18 3.22 -7.11
N HIS A 213 -20.43 3.35 -6.69
CA HIS A 213 -20.77 3.93 -5.39
C HIS A 213 -20.33 2.96 -4.30
N GLY A 214 -19.56 3.45 -3.34
CA GLY A 214 -19.12 2.66 -2.19
C GLY A 214 -19.01 3.51 -0.93
N VAL A 215 -19.16 2.86 0.22
CA VAL A 215 -18.83 3.44 1.53
C VAL A 215 -17.37 3.11 1.84
N TRP A 216 -16.59 4.14 2.17
CA TRP A 216 -15.15 4.04 2.45
C TRP A 216 -14.84 4.48 3.88
N SER A 217 -13.88 3.82 4.50
CA SER A 217 -13.36 4.22 5.80
C SER A 217 -12.40 5.40 5.66
N SER A 218 -12.61 6.45 6.48
CA SER A 218 -11.69 7.59 6.64
C SER A 218 -10.25 7.15 6.96
N GLN A 219 -10.08 5.97 7.56
CA GLN A 219 -8.78 5.41 7.96
C GLN A 219 -7.85 5.10 6.78
N ASN A 220 -8.39 4.93 5.57
CA ASN A 220 -7.62 4.65 4.36
C ASN A 220 -7.33 5.91 3.53
N LEU A 221 -7.70 7.09 4.02
CA LEU A 221 -7.39 8.37 3.38
C LEU A 221 -6.20 9.01 4.08
N GLY A 222 -5.31 9.61 3.29
CA GLY A 222 -4.24 10.48 3.81
C GLY A 222 -4.53 11.96 3.56
N VAL A 223 -5.11 12.27 2.40
CA VAL A 223 -5.29 13.64 1.92
C VAL A 223 -6.68 13.82 1.32
N ILE A 224 -7.32 14.96 1.59
CA ILE A 224 -8.55 15.40 0.92
C ILE A 224 -8.25 16.75 0.27
N HIS A 225 -8.35 16.83 -1.06
CA HIS A 225 -8.13 18.05 -1.81
C HIS A 225 -9.43 18.61 -2.39
N SER A 226 -9.65 19.90 -2.19
CA SER A 226 -10.74 20.66 -2.80
C SER A 226 -10.38 21.04 -4.22
N LEU A 227 -11.22 20.65 -5.18
CA LEU A 227 -11.10 21.11 -6.56
C LEU A 227 -11.58 22.55 -6.69
N ASP A 228 -11.12 23.22 -7.75
CA ASP A 228 -11.52 24.59 -8.08
C ASP A 228 -12.94 24.60 -8.64
N GLU A 229 -13.64 25.74 -8.51
CA GLU A 229 -14.85 26.04 -9.28
C GLU A 229 -14.49 26.16 -10.78
N THR A 230 -14.29 25.05 -11.46
CA THR A 230 -14.30 25.01 -12.91
C THR A 230 -15.76 25.14 -13.36
N SER A 231 -16.21 26.36 -13.62
CA SER A 231 -17.44 26.68 -14.38
C SER A 231 -18.80 26.25 -13.80
N LEU A 232 -19.02 26.38 -12.50
CA LEU A 232 -20.39 26.48 -11.92
C LEU A 232 -20.97 27.90 -12.13
N GLN A 233 -20.94 28.42 -13.36
CA GLN A 233 -21.79 29.55 -13.74
C GLN A 233 -23.23 29.13 -14.05
N SER A 234 -23.57 27.84 -13.96
CA SER A 234 -24.96 27.40 -14.01
C SER A 234 -25.37 26.80 -12.66
N LYS A 235 -26.27 27.54 -12.00
CA LYS A 235 -26.98 27.23 -10.76
C LYS A 235 -26.13 27.37 -9.48
N LYS A 236 -26.49 28.42 -8.72
CA LYS A 236 -26.47 28.41 -7.26
C LYS A 236 -26.75 26.98 -6.79
N MET A 237 -25.72 26.26 -6.36
CA MET A 237 -25.89 25.04 -5.63
C MET A 237 -26.70 25.44 -4.40
N SER A 238 -27.94 24.95 -4.33
CA SER A 238 -28.80 25.17 -3.18
C SER A 238 -27.98 24.83 -1.95
N ARG A 239 -27.92 25.74 -0.96
CA ARG A 239 -27.27 25.54 0.34
C ARG A 239 -27.74 24.26 1.07
N ASN A 240 -28.74 23.55 0.55
CA ASN A 240 -29.35 22.35 1.11
C ASN A 240 -28.96 21.01 0.43
N ASP A 241 -28.18 20.99 -0.65
CA ASP A 241 -27.73 19.72 -1.24
C ASP A 241 -26.54 19.15 -0.45
N LYS A 242 -26.84 18.32 0.55
CA LYS A 242 -25.90 17.72 1.52
C LYS A 242 -24.89 16.71 0.93
N ASN A 243 -24.87 16.51 -0.38
CA ASN A 243 -24.07 15.45 -1.02
C ASN A 243 -22.93 16.07 -1.86
N HIS A 244 -21.86 16.49 -1.19
CA HIS A 244 -20.59 16.77 -1.85
C HIS A 244 -20.09 15.48 -2.51
N VAL A 245 -19.84 15.51 -3.82
CA VAL A 245 -19.31 14.33 -4.50
C VAL A 245 -17.88 14.13 -4.03
N LYS A 246 -17.60 12.97 -3.44
CA LYS A 246 -16.26 12.59 -2.99
C LYS A 246 -15.70 11.58 -3.99
N LEU A 247 -14.60 11.90 -4.62
CA LEU A 247 -13.94 11.07 -5.62
C LEU A 247 -12.62 10.57 -5.08
N ILE A 248 -12.44 9.25 -4.99
CA ILE A 248 -11.18 8.68 -4.52
C ILE A 248 -10.27 8.44 -5.73
N ALA A 249 -9.05 8.97 -5.67
CA ALA A 249 -8.04 8.74 -6.71
C ALA A 249 -7.78 7.24 -6.85
N PRO A 250 -7.78 6.68 -8.08
CA PRO A 250 -7.44 5.28 -8.29
C PRO A 250 -6.05 4.95 -7.71
N ARG A 251 -5.89 3.73 -7.20
CA ARG A 251 -4.63 3.29 -6.62
C ARG A 251 -3.49 3.40 -7.64
N ARG A 252 -2.30 3.75 -7.16
CA ARG A 252 -1.07 3.86 -7.99
C ARG A 252 -1.17 4.88 -9.14
N THR A 253 -1.98 5.93 -8.96
CA THR A 253 -2.07 7.05 -9.89
C THR A 253 -1.62 8.34 -9.23
N PHE A 254 -1.04 9.24 -10.02
CA PHE A 254 -0.69 10.59 -9.57
C PHE A 254 -1.81 11.56 -9.92
N SER A 255 -2.21 12.36 -8.94
CA SER A 255 -3.15 13.45 -9.15
C SER A 255 -2.68 14.66 -8.36
N PRO A 256 -2.35 15.79 -9.02
CA PRO A 256 -1.74 16.92 -8.36
C PRO A 256 -2.69 17.52 -7.32
N TYR A 257 -2.13 17.90 -6.18
CA TYR A 257 -2.77 18.76 -5.19
C TYR A 257 -1.75 19.75 -4.65
N ASP A 258 -2.20 20.92 -4.20
CA ASP A 258 -1.32 21.97 -3.70
C ASP A 258 -1.73 22.44 -2.29
N GLN A 259 -1.25 23.61 -1.86
CA GLN A 259 -1.65 24.21 -0.59
C GLN A 259 -3.05 24.82 -0.61
N GLN A 260 -3.73 24.85 -1.75
CA GLN A 260 -5.01 25.52 -1.86
C GLN A 260 -6.13 24.54 -1.52
N ALA A 261 -6.64 24.66 -0.30
CA ALA A 261 -7.69 23.79 0.23
C ALA A 261 -7.36 22.28 0.21
N THR A 262 -6.29 21.94 0.94
CA THR A 262 -5.90 20.55 1.15
C THR A 262 -5.91 20.20 2.64
N LEU A 263 -6.70 19.20 3.02
CA LEU A 263 -6.68 18.61 4.35
C LEU A 263 -5.71 17.43 4.37
N HIS A 264 -4.79 17.44 5.32
CA HIS A 264 -3.96 16.31 5.69
C HIS A 264 -4.53 15.65 6.94
N LEU A 265 -4.80 14.35 6.87
CA LEU A 265 -5.37 13.57 7.96
C LEU A 265 -4.28 13.01 8.88
N GLN A 266 -4.66 12.56 10.08
CA GLN A 266 -3.74 12.07 11.09
C GLN A 266 -2.86 10.91 10.58
N SER A 267 -3.39 10.10 9.66
CA SER A 267 -2.70 9.00 9.00
C SER A 267 -1.51 9.45 8.13
N ALA A 268 -1.51 10.71 7.69
CA ALA A 268 -0.56 11.26 6.72
C ALA A 268 0.00 12.66 7.10
N LEU A 269 0.07 13.04 8.38
CA LEU A 269 0.73 14.30 8.76
C LEU A 269 2.24 14.26 8.47
N TRP A 270 2.85 13.06 8.44
CA TRP A 270 4.21 12.87 7.94
C TRP A 270 4.43 13.40 6.51
N ALA A 271 3.36 13.55 5.73
CA ALA A 271 3.37 14.00 4.34
C ALA A 271 3.30 15.53 4.15
N LEU A 272 3.30 16.32 5.24
CA LEU A 272 3.14 17.78 5.17
C LEU A 272 4.38 18.53 4.68
N LEU A 273 5.57 17.98 4.95
CA LEU A 273 6.85 18.64 4.71
C LEU A 273 7.02 19.05 3.24
N LEU A 274 7.33 20.33 3.03
CA LEU A 274 7.62 20.93 1.73
C LEU A 274 9.13 21.01 1.51
N PRO A 275 9.65 20.54 0.37
CA PRO A 275 11.02 20.84 -0.04
C PRO A 275 11.25 22.36 -0.14
N VAL A 276 12.43 22.81 0.26
CA VAL A 276 12.80 24.23 0.37
C VAL A 276 13.84 24.65 -0.67
N THR A 277 14.56 23.71 -1.31
CA THR A 277 15.58 24.06 -2.33
C THR A 277 15.01 24.14 -3.75
N ILE A 278 13.71 23.89 -3.92
CA ILE A 278 12.99 24.07 -5.18
C ILE A 278 12.00 25.23 -5.08
N ASP A 279 11.65 25.84 -6.21
CA ASP A 279 10.72 26.97 -6.22
C ASP A 279 9.38 26.62 -5.57
N GLN A 280 8.75 27.59 -4.89
CA GLN A 280 7.57 27.34 -4.07
C GLN A 280 6.44 26.62 -4.84
N LYS A 281 6.16 27.03 -6.08
CA LYS A 281 5.07 26.43 -6.88
C LYS A 281 5.36 24.97 -7.19
N ARG A 282 6.60 24.66 -7.54
CA ARG A 282 7.05 23.30 -7.81
C ARG A 282 7.13 22.45 -6.54
N SER A 283 7.46 23.05 -5.39
CA SER A 283 7.52 22.38 -4.08
C SER A 283 6.21 21.68 -3.70
N HIS A 284 5.08 22.36 -3.84
CA HIS A 284 3.77 21.75 -3.55
C HIS A 284 3.44 20.56 -4.46
N LEU A 285 3.70 20.71 -5.76
CA LEU A 285 3.49 19.64 -6.74
C LEU A 285 4.42 18.45 -6.46
N PHE A 286 5.68 18.73 -6.13
CA PHE A 286 6.67 17.73 -5.77
C PHE A 286 6.26 16.94 -4.53
N ARG A 287 5.87 17.64 -3.45
CA ARG A 287 5.26 17.03 -2.26
C ARG A 287 4.08 16.16 -2.67
N SER A 288 3.16 16.66 -3.50
CA SER A 288 1.96 15.89 -3.86
C SER A 288 2.29 14.53 -4.50
N TYR A 289 3.28 14.47 -5.39
CA TYR A 289 3.65 13.24 -6.08
C TYR A 289 4.47 12.31 -5.19
N VAL A 290 5.49 12.83 -4.51
CA VAL A 290 6.32 12.03 -3.59
C VAL A 290 5.46 11.42 -2.48
N MET A 291 4.53 12.19 -1.91
CA MET A 291 3.68 11.71 -0.84
C MET A 291 2.62 10.73 -1.32
N GLN A 292 2.03 10.91 -2.51
CA GLN A 292 1.18 9.89 -3.12
C GLN A 292 1.93 8.57 -3.32
N ARG A 293 3.16 8.63 -3.82
CA ARG A 293 3.99 7.43 -3.99
C ARG A 293 4.21 6.69 -2.67
N LEU A 294 4.46 7.41 -1.58
CA LEU A 294 4.63 6.83 -0.24
C LEU A 294 3.31 6.30 0.33
N MET A 295 2.20 7.02 0.15
CA MET A 295 0.86 6.60 0.59
C MET A 295 0.44 5.26 -0.01
N TRP A 296 0.83 4.96 -1.26
CA TRP A 296 0.54 3.67 -1.89
C TRP A 296 1.13 2.48 -1.13
N GLU A 297 2.29 2.64 -0.48
CA GLU A 297 2.96 1.56 0.26
C GLU A 297 2.33 1.32 1.62
N VAL A 298 1.49 2.23 2.11
CA VAL A 298 0.82 2.12 3.41
C VAL A 298 -0.69 2.05 3.30
N GLY A 299 -1.20 1.86 2.08
CA GLY A 299 -2.63 1.69 1.80
C GLY A 299 -3.47 2.96 1.88
N LEU A 300 -2.82 4.14 1.90
CA LEU A 300 -3.50 5.43 1.93
C LEU A 300 -3.78 5.97 0.52
N GLN A 301 -4.84 6.76 0.38
CA GLN A 301 -5.24 7.39 -0.89
C GLN A 301 -5.57 8.88 -0.73
N THR A 302 -5.59 9.57 -1.87
CA THR A 302 -6.06 10.95 -1.99
C THR A 302 -7.53 10.96 -2.40
N ALA A 303 -8.33 11.76 -1.73
CA ALA A 303 -9.71 12.06 -2.11
C ALA A 303 -9.83 13.48 -2.65
N PHE A 304 -10.79 13.67 -3.56
CA PHE A 304 -11.14 14.95 -4.16
C PHE A 304 -12.60 15.28 -3.86
N VAL A 305 -12.86 16.56 -3.58
CA VAL A 305 -14.19 17.07 -3.24
C VAL A 305 -14.50 18.36 -4.00
N ASP A 306 -15.80 18.67 -4.08
CA ASP A 306 -16.29 19.96 -4.56
C ASP A 306 -15.65 21.12 -3.78
N SER A 307 -15.56 22.29 -4.43
CA SER A 307 -14.91 23.46 -3.85
C SER A 307 -15.54 23.88 -2.53
N TYR A 308 -14.77 23.85 -1.44
CA TYR A 308 -15.18 24.39 -0.14
C TYR A 308 -14.50 25.73 0.21
N VAL A 309 -13.64 26.23 -0.67
CA VAL A 309 -13.00 27.56 -0.60
C VAL A 309 -13.19 28.36 -1.88
N VAL A 310 -13.09 29.68 -1.78
CA VAL A 310 -12.91 30.58 -2.93
C VAL A 310 -11.43 30.66 -3.26
N LYS A 311 -11.03 30.17 -4.43
CA LYS A 311 -9.65 30.31 -4.92
C LYS A 311 -9.52 31.51 -5.84
N LYS A 312 -8.57 32.40 -5.53
CA LYS A 312 -8.33 33.63 -6.31
C LYS A 312 -7.36 33.42 -7.49
N ASN A 313 -6.64 32.30 -7.56
CA ASN A 313 -5.67 31.98 -8.62
C ASN A 313 -5.92 30.58 -9.21
N ARG A 314 -6.17 30.50 -10.52
CA ARG A 314 -6.64 29.28 -11.24
C ARG A 314 -5.54 28.49 -11.99
N ASN A 315 -4.27 28.88 -11.87
CA ASN A 315 -3.25 28.53 -12.88
C ASN A 315 -2.35 27.33 -12.53
N HIS A 316 -2.61 26.57 -11.46
CA HIS A 316 -1.65 25.59 -10.95
C HIS A 316 -2.02 24.12 -11.15
N GLN A 317 -3.28 23.79 -11.45
CA GLN A 317 -3.78 22.40 -11.43
C GLN A 317 -3.43 21.54 -12.66
N ASN A 318 -2.90 22.12 -13.74
CA ASN A 318 -2.57 21.40 -14.97
C ASN A 318 -1.07 21.07 -15.14
N ARG A 319 -0.22 21.36 -14.14
CA ARG A 319 1.22 21.07 -14.24
C ARG A 319 1.51 19.60 -13.93
N ILE A 320 2.25 18.95 -14.81
CA ILE A 320 2.64 17.54 -14.70
C ILE A 320 4.18 17.45 -14.66
N GLU A 321 4.73 16.98 -13.54
CA GLU A 321 6.15 16.62 -13.43
C GLU A 321 6.41 15.21 -13.98
N ARG A 322 6.51 15.07 -15.30
CA ARG A 322 6.66 13.75 -15.96
C ARG A 322 7.91 12.99 -15.49
N ASN A 323 9.06 13.65 -15.45
CA ASN A 323 10.34 13.02 -15.06
C ASN A 323 10.28 12.47 -13.63
N LEU A 324 9.76 13.27 -12.69
CA LEU A 324 9.59 12.83 -11.30
C LEU A 324 8.60 11.66 -11.22
N SER A 325 7.44 11.77 -11.87
CA SER A 325 6.41 10.73 -11.81
C SER A 325 6.89 9.39 -12.38
N GLN A 326 7.71 9.42 -13.43
CA GLN A 326 8.31 8.24 -14.02
C GLN A 326 9.31 7.60 -13.06
N PHE A 327 10.24 8.40 -12.52
CA PHE A 327 11.18 7.96 -11.49
C PHE A 327 10.45 7.31 -10.30
N LEU A 328 9.45 7.99 -9.75
CA LEU A 328 8.69 7.47 -8.60
C LEU A 328 7.96 6.16 -8.90
N LYS A 329 7.48 5.98 -10.14
CA LYS A 329 6.79 4.75 -10.57
C LYS A 329 7.73 3.56 -10.69
N GLU A 330 8.95 3.80 -11.14
CA GLU A 330 10.00 2.79 -11.31
C GLU A 330 10.75 2.50 -9.99
N TRP A 331 10.80 3.48 -9.08
CA TRP A 331 11.50 3.37 -7.82
C TRP A 331 10.87 2.32 -6.89
N SER A 332 11.73 1.52 -6.27
CA SER A 332 11.37 0.50 -5.28
C SER A 332 12.44 0.38 -4.20
N SER A 333 12.04 -0.11 -3.03
CA SER A 333 12.94 -0.42 -1.91
C SER A 333 12.48 -1.70 -1.21
N LYS A 334 13.42 -2.39 -0.57
CA LYS A 334 13.19 -3.58 0.27
C LYS A 334 12.92 -3.22 1.74
N GLU A 335 13.04 -1.94 2.12
CA GLU A 335 12.80 -1.52 3.50
C GLU A 335 11.36 -1.78 3.95
N ARG A 336 11.22 -2.22 5.20
CA ARG A 336 9.92 -2.51 5.83
C ARG A 336 9.59 -1.57 6.97
N ASN A 337 10.58 -0.87 7.51
CA ASN A 337 10.34 0.25 8.40
C ASN A 337 9.95 1.47 7.54
N PHE A 338 8.77 2.03 7.78
CA PHE A 338 8.26 3.13 6.96
C PHE A 338 9.12 4.40 7.04
N ILE A 339 9.73 4.68 8.19
CA ILE A 339 10.65 5.83 8.36
C ILE A 339 11.88 5.63 7.48
N GLU A 340 12.51 4.46 7.53
CA GLU A 340 13.69 4.16 6.72
C GLU A 340 13.35 4.08 5.22
N PHE A 341 12.18 3.57 4.87
CA PHE A 341 11.66 3.57 3.51
C PHE A 341 11.51 4.99 2.96
N MET A 342 10.93 5.91 3.75
CA MET A 342 10.85 7.33 3.40
C MET A 342 12.25 7.93 3.22
N LYS A 343 13.16 7.73 4.18
CA LYS A 343 14.53 8.24 4.09
C LYS A 343 15.24 7.76 2.81
N GLN A 344 15.13 6.48 2.47
CA GLN A 344 15.71 5.94 1.24
C GLN A 344 15.14 6.58 -0.03
N LEU A 345 13.82 6.81 -0.08
CA LEU A 345 13.23 7.53 -1.22
C LEU A 345 13.85 8.94 -1.36
N PHE A 346 13.96 9.68 -0.25
CA PHE A 346 14.54 11.02 -0.27
C PHE A 346 16.04 11.03 -0.58
N ILE A 347 16.80 10.00 -0.16
CA ILE A 347 18.19 9.78 -0.60
C ILE A 347 18.23 9.63 -2.11
N SER A 348 17.42 8.72 -2.68
CA SER A 348 17.39 8.52 -4.12
C SER A 348 16.94 9.76 -4.89
N LEU A 349 15.98 10.54 -4.37
CA LEU A 349 15.57 11.82 -4.98
C LEU A 349 16.73 12.83 -5.00
N SER A 350 17.54 12.88 -3.94
CA SER A 350 18.73 13.75 -3.89
C SER A 350 19.84 13.26 -4.84
N GLU A 351 20.09 11.95 -4.90
CA GLU A 351 21.09 11.35 -5.80
C GLU A 351 20.76 11.57 -7.28
N HIS A 352 19.46 11.62 -7.61
CA HIS A 352 18.98 11.90 -8.96
C HIS A 352 18.72 13.41 -9.20
N HIS A 353 19.19 14.27 -8.30
CA HIS A 353 19.10 15.74 -8.41
C HIS A 353 17.69 16.32 -8.56
N PHE A 354 16.68 15.62 -8.04
CA PHE A 354 15.32 16.19 -7.96
C PHE A 354 15.18 17.19 -6.81
N ILE A 355 15.96 17.01 -5.74
CA ILE A 355 16.07 17.86 -4.55
C ILE A 355 17.54 17.97 -4.14
N GLU A 356 17.87 18.92 -3.26
CA GLU A 356 19.24 19.05 -2.75
C GLU A 356 19.44 18.33 -1.40
N ILE A 357 20.70 18.20 -0.98
CA ILE A 357 21.10 17.56 0.28
C ILE A 357 20.44 18.25 1.48
N PHE A 358 20.18 19.56 1.39
CA PHE A 358 19.52 20.28 2.47
C PHE A 358 18.06 19.82 2.68
N ASP A 359 17.32 19.51 1.61
CA ASP A 359 15.98 18.92 1.74
C ASP A 359 16.03 17.55 2.41
N LEU A 360 17.01 16.71 2.05
CA LEU A 360 17.22 15.42 2.72
C LEU A 360 17.49 15.60 4.22
N ARG A 361 18.29 16.61 4.59
CA ARG A 361 18.54 16.95 6.00
C ARG A 361 17.26 17.35 6.73
N LEU A 362 16.42 18.20 6.12
CA LEU A 362 15.13 18.58 6.71
C LEU A 362 14.18 17.38 6.87
N VAL A 363 14.16 16.45 5.91
CA VAL A 363 13.34 15.23 5.99
C VAL A 363 13.77 14.36 7.17
N GLN A 364 15.08 14.17 7.35
CA GLN A 364 15.61 13.41 8.48
C GLN A 364 15.17 14.02 9.82
N LEU A 365 15.36 15.33 9.98
CA LEU A 365 14.97 16.05 11.19
C LEU A 365 13.46 16.02 11.41
N TRP A 366 12.66 16.19 10.35
CA TRP A 366 11.20 16.08 10.41
C TRP A 366 10.75 14.72 10.92
N LEU A 367 11.30 13.63 10.37
CA LEU A 367 10.95 12.27 10.80
C LEU A 367 11.39 11.98 12.23
N GLU A 368 12.56 12.49 12.64
CA GLU A 368 13.06 12.39 14.02
C GLU A 368 12.14 13.10 15.01
N GLU A 369 11.75 14.34 14.72
CA GLU A 369 10.82 15.16 15.53
C GLU A 369 9.48 14.45 15.73
N LEU A 370 8.87 13.97 14.63
CA LEU A 370 7.61 13.23 14.68
C LEU A 370 7.73 11.96 15.53
N ASN A 371 8.83 11.21 15.35
CA ASN A 371 9.07 9.99 16.11
C ASN A 371 9.27 10.28 17.61
N GLN A 372 10.00 11.34 17.98
CA GLN A 372 10.22 11.74 19.37
C GLN A 372 8.93 12.19 20.07
N ILE A 373 8.00 12.80 19.34
CA ILE A 373 6.68 13.20 19.87
C ILE A 373 5.72 12.01 20.04
N GLY A 374 6.08 10.83 19.52
CA GLY A 374 5.24 9.65 19.56
C GLY A 374 4.18 9.61 18.46
N TYR A 375 4.41 10.33 17.35
CA TYR A 375 3.60 10.18 16.15
C TYR A 375 3.61 8.71 15.68
N GLN A 376 2.43 8.14 15.46
CA GLN A 376 2.29 6.74 15.06
C GLN A 376 2.44 6.62 13.54
N PHE A 377 3.66 6.32 13.09
CA PHE A 377 3.91 6.03 11.67
C PHE A 377 3.18 4.76 11.22
N PRO A 378 2.61 4.76 10.00
CA PRO A 378 2.00 3.57 9.44
C PRO A 378 3.03 2.45 9.22
N LYS A 379 2.56 1.21 9.23
CA LYS A 379 3.40 0.04 8.90
C LYS A 379 3.20 -0.29 7.43
N ILE A 380 4.30 -0.60 6.74
CA ILE A 380 4.22 -1.15 5.38
C ILE A 380 3.60 -2.56 5.51
N PRO A 381 2.44 -2.83 4.88
CA PRO A 381 1.82 -4.13 4.92
C PRO A 381 2.67 -5.12 4.13
N HIS A 382 2.66 -6.38 4.56
CA HIS A 382 3.29 -7.45 3.81
C HIS A 382 2.62 -7.64 2.46
N LYS A 383 3.43 -7.96 1.45
CA LYS A 383 2.96 -8.28 0.09
C LYS A 383 2.81 -9.80 -0.05
N TYR A 384 1.70 -10.23 -0.63
CA TYR A 384 1.38 -11.65 -0.83
C TYR A 384 1.17 -11.90 -2.32
N SER A 385 1.83 -12.91 -2.87
CA SER A 385 1.57 -13.38 -4.24
C SER A 385 1.08 -14.83 -4.22
N LEU A 386 0.03 -15.12 -4.98
CA LEU A 386 -0.30 -16.46 -5.42
C LEU A 386 0.37 -16.70 -6.77
N VAL A 387 1.29 -17.66 -6.82
CA VAL A 387 2.12 -17.91 -8.00
C VAL A 387 1.72 -19.24 -8.62
N ILE A 388 1.39 -19.18 -9.91
CA ILE A 388 0.92 -20.31 -10.70
C ILE A 388 1.79 -20.42 -11.93
N ARG A 389 2.49 -21.54 -12.08
CA ARG A 389 3.08 -21.91 -13.37
C ARG A 389 2.05 -22.71 -14.16
N THR A 390 1.76 -22.27 -15.38
CA THR A 390 0.79 -22.94 -16.25
C THR A 390 1.19 -22.78 -17.71
N PHE A 391 0.37 -23.32 -18.61
CA PHE A 391 0.56 -23.23 -20.03
C PHE A 391 -0.79 -23.26 -20.77
N SER A 392 -0.79 -22.82 -22.01
CA SER A 392 -1.97 -22.57 -22.82
C SER A 392 -2.92 -23.77 -22.96
N SER A 393 -2.40 -25.00 -23.00
CA SER A 393 -3.24 -26.21 -23.06
C SER A 393 -4.07 -26.45 -21.79
N HIS A 394 -3.73 -25.83 -20.66
CA HIS A 394 -4.51 -25.89 -19.41
C HIS A 394 -5.63 -24.84 -19.34
N LEU A 395 -5.85 -24.05 -20.39
CA LEU A 395 -6.86 -22.98 -20.42
C LEU A 395 -8.26 -23.46 -19.98
N THR A 396 -8.64 -24.68 -20.36
CA THR A 396 -9.94 -25.24 -19.96
C THR A 396 -10.02 -25.45 -18.45
N GLN A 397 -8.99 -26.04 -17.84
CA GLN A 397 -8.89 -26.27 -16.40
C GLN A 397 -8.80 -24.94 -15.63
N LEU A 398 -7.99 -24.00 -16.12
CA LEU A 398 -7.84 -22.66 -15.54
C LEU A 398 -9.18 -21.92 -15.49
N ASN A 399 -9.95 -21.90 -16.59
CA ASN A 399 -11.28 -21.30 -16.60
C ASN A 399 -12.26 -22.02 -15.68
N ARG A 400 -12.23 -23.36 -15.69
CA ARG A 400 -13.20 -24.19 -14.98
C ARG A 400 -13.07 -24.08 -13.47
N TRP A 401 -11.84 -24.02 -12.97
CA TRP A 401 -11.55 -24.09 -11.55
C TRP A 401 -10.88 -22.82 -11.05
N TYR A 402 -9.79 -22.42 -11.67
CA TYR A 402 -8.87 -21.48 -11.07
C TYR A 402 -9.33 -20.02 -11.16
N LEU A 403 -9.51 -19.51 -12.38
CA LEU A 403 -9.93 -18.12 -12.63
C LEU A 403 -11.33 -17.83 -12.04
N LEU A 404 -12.20 -18.84 -12.03
CA LEU A 404 -13.52 -18.75 -11.43
C LEU A 404 -13.43 -18.63 -9.90
N THR A 405 -12.67 -19.50 -9.25
CA THR A 405 -12.59 -19.52 -7.78
C THR A 405 -11.79 -18.37 -7.20
N ILE A 406 -10.76 -17.87 -7.90
CA ILE A 406 -10.07 -16.61 -7.52
C ILE A 406 -11.06 -15.45 -7.45
N ASN A 407 -11.91 -15.30 -8.47
CA ASN A 407 -12.89 -14.22 -8.53
C ASN A 407 -14.04 -14.37 -7.52
N MET A 408 -14.17 -15.53 -6.88
CA MET A 408 -15.13 -15.77 -5.79
C MET A 408 -14.50 -15.58 -4.41
N PHE A 409 -13.25 -16.00 -4.22
CA PHE A 409 -12.71 -16.24 -2.88
C PHE A 409 -11.42 -15.50 -2.55
N VAL A 410 -10.81 -14.77 -3.49
CA VAL A 410 -9.52 -14.11 -3.24
C VAL A 410 -9.66 -12.61 -3.33
N ASP A 411 -9.28 -11.92 -2.26
CA ASP A 411 -9.15 -10.46 -2.26
C ASP A 411 -7.92 -10.03 -3.06
N ARG A 412 -8.14 -9.68 -4.33
CA ARG A 412 -7.12 -9.23 -5.28
C ARG A 412 -6.49 -7.88 -4.90
N ASN A 413 -6.96 -7.21 -3.85
CA ASN A 413 -6.29 -6.04 -3.28
C ASN A 413 -5.15 -6.40 -2.32
N VAL A 414 -5.16 -7.63 -1.80
CA VAL A 414 -4.16 -8.14 -0.86
C VAL A 414 -3.25 -9.16 -1.53
N PHE A 415 -3.82 -10.01 -2.37
CA PHE A 415 -3.09 -11.05 -3.09
C PHE A 415 -2.88 -10.64 -4.55
N ASP A 416 -1.61 -10.47 -4.92
CA ASP A 416 -1.22 -10.42 -6.32
C ASP A 416 -1.31 -11.84 -6.91
N ILE A 417 -1.96 -11.98 -8.07
CA ILE A 417 -2.13 -13.27 -8.73
C ILE A 417 -1.20 -13.29 -9.94
N LEU A 418 -0.16 -14.11 -9.85
CA LEU A 418 0.93 -14.15 -10.80
C LEU A 418 0.93 -15.47 -11.58
N PHE A 419 0.76 -15.37 -12.89
CA PHE A 419 0.91 -16.47 -13.83
C PHE A 419 2.30 -16.44 -14.45
N ILE A 420 2.96 -17.60 -14.45
CA ILE A 420 4.21 -17.85 -15.17
C ILE A 420 3.88 -18.75 -16.36
N LEU A 421 4.19 -18.27 -17.55
CA LEU A 421 3.91 -18.92 -18.83
C LEU A 421 5.20 -19.15 -19.62
N ASP A 422 5.15 -20.05 -20.60
CA ASP A 422 6.29 -20.38 -21.43
C ASP A 422 6.54 -19.29 -22.48
N ASN A 423 7.73 -18.69 -22.47
CA ASN A 423 8.08 -17.54 -23.31
C ASN A 423 8.15 -17.87 -24.80
N GLU A 424 8.48 -19.11 -25.15
CA GLU A 424 8.65 -19.57 -26.51
C GLU A 424 7.32 -19.90 -27.24
N SER A 425 6.20 -19.97 -26.49
CA SER A 425 4.92 -20.40 -27.02
C SER A 425 4.01 -19.22 -27.37
N THR A 426 3.71 -19.03 -28.65
CA THR A 426 2.77 -17.99 -29.11
C THR A 426 1.38 -18.13 -28.48
N LYS A 427 0.92 -19.35 -28.21
CA LYS A 427 -0.37 -19.60 -27.53
C LYS A 427 -0.34 -19.16 -26.08
N ASP A 428 0.81 -19.27 -25.43
CA ASP A 428 1.02 -18.78 -24.08
C ASP A 428 1.06 -17.26 -24.02
N HIS A 429 1.63 -16.59 -25.02
CA HIS A 429 1.51 -15.13 -25.15
C HIS A 429 0.05 -14.69 -25.32
N GLN A 430 -0.75 -15.40 -26.11
CA GLN A 430 -2.19 -15.12 -26.26
C GLN A 430 -2.96 -15.30 -24.93
N LEU A 431 -2.64 -16.35 -24.18
CA LEU A 431 -3.20 -16.55 -22.83
C LEU A 431 -2.77 -15.42 -21.89
N GLY A 432 -1.50 -15.03 -21.91
CA GLY A 432 -0.96 -13.95 -21.10
C GLY A 432 -1.60 -12.59 -21.40
N ASP A 433 -1.85 -12.27 -22.67
CA ASP A 433 -2.59 -11.07 -23.07
C ASP A 433 -4.01 -11.07 -22.50
N CYS A 434 -4.71 -12.21 -22.57
CA CYS A 434 -6.04 -12.34 -21.97
C CYS A 434 -6.02 -12.16 -20.45
N LEU A 435 -5.06 -12.77 -19.76
CA LEU A 435 -4.91 -12.67 -18.31
C LEU A 435 -4.60 -11.23 -17.88
N THR A 436 -3.70 -10.56 -18.61
CA THR A 436 -3.32 -9.16 -18.37
C THR A 436 -4.53 -8.23 -18.53
N LYS A 437 -5.37 -8.44 -19.56
CA LYS A 437 -6.63 -7.71 -19.76
C LYS A 437 -7.61 -7.84 -18.59
N HIS A 438 -7.52 -8.93 -17.83
CA HIS A 438 -8.30 -9.18 -16.62
C HIS A 438 -7.57 -8.79 -15.32
N ASN A 439 -6.52 -7.95 -15.43
CA ASN A 439 -5.71 -7.40 -14.35
C ASN A 439 -4.91 -8.45 -13.56
N TYR A 440 -4.55 -9.58 -14.18
CA TYR A 440 -3.63 -10.55 -13.58
C TYR A 440 -2.17 -10.20 -13.92
N SER A 441 -1.26 -10.50 -13.01
CA SER A 441 0.18 -10.37 -13.27
C SER A 441 0.64 -11.56 -14.12
N VAL A 442 1.40 -11.29 -15.18
CA VAL A 442 1.93 -12.33 -16.08
C VAL A 442 3.43 -12.14 -16.24
N LYS A 443 4.16 -13.26 -16.16
CA LYS A 443 5.59 -13.35 -16.46
C LYS A 443 5.83 -14.50 -17.43
N TYR A 444 6.86 -14.36 -18.24
CA TYR A 444 7.27 -15.38 -19.19
C TYR A 444 8.62 -15.94 -18.77
N GLU A 445 8.73 -17.27 -18.80
CA GLU A 445 9.96 -17.99 -18.50
C GLU A 445 10.49 -18.61 -19.80
N SER A 446 11.77 -18.42 -20.09
CA SER A 446 12.44 -19.11 -21.21
C SER A 446 12.88 -20.53 -20.81
N PRO A 447 12.94 -21.48 -21.76
CA PRO A 447 13.45 -22.81 -21.48
C PRO A 447 14.95 -22.70 -21.22
N PHE A 448 15.41 -23.04 -20.02
CA PHE A 448 16.82 -22.86 -19.64
C PHE A 448 17.61 -24.18 -19.63
N LEU A 449 17.02 -25.29 -19.17
CA LEU A 449 17.77 -26.54 -18.93
C LEU A 449 17.43 -27.71 -19.86
N PHE A 450 16.38 -27.61 -20.69
CA PHE A 450 15.76 -28.78 -21.33
C PHE A 450 15.76 -28.77 -22.86
N ASP A 451 16.56 -27.90 -23.50
CA ASP A 451 16.65 -27.83 -24.97
C ASP A 451 17.32 -29.06 -25.60
N ASN A 452 18.01 -29.88 -24.80
CA ASN A 452 18.56 -31.15 -25.25
C ASN A 452 17.62 -32.29 -24.80
N ASN A 453 17.17 -33.12 -25.75
CA ASN A 453 16.23 -34.26 -25.65
C ASN A 453 16.60 -35.38 -24.62
N GLN A 454 17.08 -35.05 -23.43
CA GLN A 454 17.49 -36.01 -22.39
C GLN A 454 16.34 -36.36 -21.43
N SER A 455 15.37 -35.46 -21.24
CA SER A 455 14.20 -35.72 -20.40
C SER A 455 13.11 -36.54 -21.12
N THR A 456 12.48 -37.47 -20.39
CA THR A 456 11.27 -38.18 -20.83
C THR A 456 9.98 -37.38 -20.63
N LEU A 457 10.00 -36.35 -19.76
CA LEU A 457 8.86 -35.48 -19.42
C LEU A 457 9.30 -34.02 -19.27
N PRO A 458 9.84 -33.38 -20.33
CA PRO A 458 10.51 -32.08 -20.23
C PRO A 458 9.63 -30.96 -19.65
N GLY A 459 8.31 -31.00 -19.91
CA GLY A 459 7.37 -30.04 -19.34
C GLY A 459 7.19 -30.18 -17.82
N TYR A 460 7.17 -31.42 -17.31
CA TYR A 460 7.05 -31.67 -15.88
C TYR A 460 8.34 -31.29 -15.15
N ASP A 461 9.50 -31.62 -15.71
CA ASP A 461 10.79 -31.26 -15.14
C ASP A 461 10.98 -29.74 -15.08
N ARG A 462 10.56 -29.03 -16.13
CA ARG A 462 10.54 -27.57 -16.12
C ARG A 462 9.60 -27.02 -15.04
N GLN A 463 8.43 -27.63 -14.84
CA GLN A 463 7.54 -27.24 -13.75
C GLN A 463 8.18 -27.43 -12.37
N GLN A 464 8.85 -28.56 -12.15
CA GLN A 464 9.58 -28.81 -10.89
C GLN A 464 10.71 -27.81 -10.69
N TRP A 465 11.54 -27.58 -11.72
CA TRP A 465 12.64 -26.62 -11.69
C TRP A 465 12.15 -25.23 -11.28
N SER A 466 11.09 -24.72 -11.91
CA SER A 466 10.62 -23.36 -11.63
C SER A 466 9.98 -23.20 -10.27
N THR A 467 9.50 -24.29 -9.67
CA THR A 467 9.00 -24.24 -8.29
C THR A 467 10.12 -23.85 -7.32
N PHE A 468 11.37 -24.23 -7.60
CA PHE A 468 12.52 -23.76 -6.84
C PHE A 468 12.89 -22.30 -7.11
N TYR A 469 12.30 -21.63 -8.09
CA TYR A 469 12.62 -20.28 -8.55
C TYR A 469 11.44 -19.30 -8.54
N MET A 470 10.35 -19.61 -7.85
CA MET A 470 9.15 -18.77 -7.80
C MET A 470 9.44 -17.36 -7.25
N ASP A 471 10.44 -17.22 -6.39
CA ASP A 471 10.96 -15.94 -5.88
C ASP A 471 11.53 -15.02 -6.98
N ARG A 472 11.95 -15.54 -8.13
CA ARG A 472 12.47 -14.70 -9.22
C ARG A 472 11.39 -13.93 -9.96
N PHE A 473 10.13 -14.31 -9.81
CA PHE A 473 9.02 -13.74 -10.57
C PHE A 473 8.19 -12.72 -9.78
N THR A 474 8.41 -12.61 -8.47
CA THR A 474 7.67 -11.70 -7.59
C THR A 474 8.58 -11.06 -6.54
N ASN A 475 8.22 -9.85 -6.10
CA ASN A 475 8.86 -9.15 -4.97
C ASN A 475 8.00 -9.22 -3.69
N SER A 476 7.03 -10.13 -3.64
CA SER A 476 6.17 -10.34 -2.47
C SER A 476 6.92 -11.01 -1.32
N ASP A 477 6.59 -10.62 -0.09
CA ASP A 477 7.19 -11.20 1.12
C ASP A 477 6.82 -12.68 1.29
N TYR A 478 5.56 -12.99 0.97
CA TYR A 478 4.99 -14.32 1.08
C TYR A 478 4.51 -14.79 -0.29
N ILE A 479 4.97 -15.98 -0.66
CA ILE A 479 4.74 -16.60 -1.96
C ILE A 479 3.93 -17.88 -1.71
N GLY A 480 2.67 -17.85 -2.11
CA GLY A 480 1.78 -18.99 -2.11
C GLY A 480 1.88 -19.71 -3.45
N VAL A 481 2.61 -20.82 -3.48
CA VAL A 481 2.73 -21.66 -4.67
C VAL A 481 1.51 -22.57 -4.76
N ILE A 482 0.89 -22.62 -5.94
CA ILE A 482 -0.33 -23.39 -6.18
C ILE A 482 -0.31 -23.96 -7.59
N ASP A 483 -0.67 -25.23 -7.69
CA ASP A 483 -0.73 -25.91 -8.98
C ASP A 483 -1.87 -25.37 -9.85
N ALA A 484 -1.67 -25.42 -11.17
CA ALA A 484 -2.62 -24.89 -12.15
C ALA A 484 -3.95 -25.66 -12.21
N ASP A 485 -3.99 -26.89 -11.69
CA ASP A 485 -5.17 -27.75 -11.57
C ASP A 485 -5.78 -27.75 -10.15
N ALA A 486 -5.22 -26.96 -9.22
CA ALA A 486 -5.79 -26.74 -7.91
C ALA A 486 -7.10 -25.94 -7.99
N MET A 487 -7.91 -26.01 -6.94
CA MET A 487 -9.11 -25.19 -6.81
C MET A 487 -9.23 -24.56 -5.44
N ILE A 488 -9.62 -23.28 -5.41
CA ILE A 488 -9.92 -22.55 -4.17
C ILE A 488 -11.39 -22.78 -3.85
N PHE A 489 -11.70 -23.30 -2.67
CA PHE A 489 -13.08 -23.69 -2.34
C PHE A 489 -13.71 -22.83 -1.24
N THR A 490 -12.97 -21.93 -0.60
CA THR A 490 -13.48 -20.96 0.38
C THR A 490 -12.62 -19.69 0.39
N PHE A 491 -13.09 -18.63 1.05
CA PHE A 491 -12.42 -17.33 1.12
C PHE A 491 -10.98 -17.40 1.67
N MET A 492 -10.00 -16.91 0.92
CA MET A 492 -8.62 -16.84 1.38
C MET A 492 -8.43 -15.64 2.32
N HIS A 493 -8.48 -15.89 3.63
CA HIS A 493 -8.29 -14.86 4.63
C HIS A 493 -6.79 -14.57 4.82
N PRO A 494 -6.33 -13.30 4.75
CA PRO A 494 -4.91 -12.94 4.70
C PRO A 494 -4.08 -13.38 5.91
N ILE A 495 -4.70 -13.49 7.08
CA ILE A 495 -4.05 -14.03 8.28
C ILE A 495 -4.32 -15.53 8.46
N PHE A 496 -5.59 -15.91 8.63
CA PHE A 496 -5.97 -17.28 9.02
C PHE A 496 -5.80 -18.36 7.95
N SER A 497 -5.54 -18.00 6.69
CA SER A 497 -5.22 -18.97 5.64
C SER A 497 -3.72 -19.25 5.52
N ILE A 498 -2.87 -18.41 6.12
CA ILE A 498 -1.40 -18.45 5.95
C ILE A 498 -0.70 -18.72 7.29
N PHE A 499 -1.11 -18.00 8.33
CA PHE A 499 -0.43 -17.98 9.62
C PHE A 499 -1.21 -18.74 10.69
N THR A 500 -0.53 -19.09 11.79
CA THR A 500 -1.17 -19.82 12.89
C THR A 500 -2.28 -18.99 13.57
N SER A 501 -2.06 -17.68 13.74
CA SER A 501 -3.02 -16.75 14.33
C SER A 501 -2.59 -15.29 14.08
N LYS A 502 -3.33 -14.33 14.64
CA LYS A 502 -2.93 -12.90 14.65
C LYS A 502 -1.67 -12.66 15.49
N ASP A 503 -1.49 -13.44 16.56
CA ASP A 503 -0.45 -13.26 17.57
C ASP A 503 0.81 -14.07 17.27
N ASP A 504 0.65 -15.26 16.67
CA ASP A 504 1.73 -16.10 16.17
C ASP A 504 1.73 -16.12 14.63
N ARG A 505 2.58 -15.28 14.03
CA ARG A 505 2.68 -15.06 12.58
C ARG A 505 3.62 -16.04 11.86
N ARG A 506 3.85 -17.23 12.42
CA ARG A 506 4.54 -18.30 11.68
C ARG A 506 3.64 -18.86 10.59
N ILE A 507 4.22 -19.14 9.42
CA ILE A 507 3.53 -19.78 8.29
C ILE A 507 3.20 -21.23 8.66
N VAL A 508 1.97 -21.65 8.39
CA VAL A 508 1.54 -23.02 8.66
C VAL A 508 1.95 -23.95 7.53
N LEU A 509 2.73 -24.97 7.84
CA LEU A 509 3.03 -26.08 6.95
C LEU A 509 2.32 -27.34 7.45
N LYS A 510 1.31 -27.82 6.72
CA LYS A 510 0.62 -29.06 7.09
C LYS A 510 1.39 -30.26 6.55
N ALA A 511 1.57 -31.27 7.40
CA ALA A 511 2.26 -32.50 7.03
C ALA A 511 1.51 -33.75 7.55
N ILE A 512 1.74 -34.86 6.88
CA ILE A 512 1.54 -36.21 7.44
C ILE A 512 2.90 -36.84 7.76
N ILE A 513 2.88 -37.90 8.55
CA ILE A 513 4.07 -38.74 8.75
C ILE A 513 4.11 -39.77 7.63
N GLY A 514 5.18 -39.79 6.85
CA GLY A 514 5.42 -40.72 5.75
C GLY A 514 6.67 -40.37 4.94
N GLU A 515 7.24 -41.36 4.26
CA GLU A 515 8.34 -41.18 3.30
C GLU A 515 7.85 -41.56 1.89
N ASN A 516 6.87 -40.84 1.31
CA ASN A 516 6.36 -41.19 -0.04
C ASN A 516 7.33 -40.79 -1.17
N TYR A 517 8.33 -39.96 -0.86
CA TYR A 517 9.30 -39.42 -1.81
C TYR A 517 10.72 -39.72 -1.31
N HIS A 518 11.21 -40.92 -1.61
CA HIS A 518 12.43 -41.46 -1.00
C HIS A 518 13.72 -40.71 -1.37
N GLN A 519 13.71 -39.84 -2.38
CA GLN A 519 14.88 -39.07 -2.78
C GLN A 519 14.98 -37.70 -2.13
N ASP A 520 13.94 -37.24 -1.45
CA ASP A 520 13.98 -35.97 -0.72
C ASP A 520 15.17 -35.96 0.25
N LYS A 521 15.42 -37.08 0.96
CA LYS A 521 16.54 -37.24 1.89
C LYS A 521 17.92 -37.22 1.22
N MET A 522 18.01 -37.72 -0.02
CA MET A 522 19.26 -37.70 -0.78
C MET A 522 19.57 -36.28 -1.25
N ILE A 523 18.56 -35.56 -1.74
CA ILE A 523 18.70 -34.18 -2.20
C ILE A 523 19.03 -33.25 -1.02
N LEU A 524 18.32 -33.41 0.10
CA LEU A 524 18.51 -32.61 1.30
C LEU A 524 19.73 -33.03 2.14
N GLN A 525 20.30 -34.22 1.94
CA GLN A 525 21.38 -34.78 2.78
C GLN A 525 21.01 -34.88 4.28
N PHE A 526 19.71 -34.94 4.61
CA PHE A 526 19.20 -35.27 5.94
C PHE A 526 17.86 -36.00 5.82
N ASN A 527 17.53 -36.81 6.82
CA ASN A 527 16.25 -37.54 6.81
C ASN A 527 15.12 -36.71 7.43
N SER A 528 13.92 -36.86 6.87
CA SER A 528 12.68 -36.37 7.44
C SER A 528 11.55 -37.33 7.13
N THR A 529 10.71 -37.60 8.12
CA THR A 529 9.51 -38.43 7.99
C THR A 529 8.27 -37.57 7.71
N LEU A 530 8.43 -36.29 7.39
CA LEU A 530 7.33 -35.37 7.15
C LEU A 530 7.06 -35.23 5.64
N ASP A 531 5.82 -35.52 5.25
CA ASP A 531 5.32 -35.34 3.90
C ASP A 531 4.26 -34.25 3.86
N PHE A 532 4.55 -33.19 3.11
CA PHE A 532 3.71 -32.01 2.95
C PHE A 532 2.82 -32.13 1.70
N MET A 533 3.31 -32.78 0.64
CA MET A 533 2.56 -32.95 -0.61
C MET A 533 1.37 -33.87 -0.50
N TRP A 534 1.50 -34.96 0.26
CA TRP A 534 0.43 -35.94 0.36
C TRP A 534 -0.82 -35.41 1.08
N THR A 535 -0.74 -34.23 1.67
CA THR A 535 -1.91 -33.51 2.20
C THR A 535 -2.82 -32.97 1.09
N ASN A 536 -2.34 -32.81 -0.15
CA ASN A 536 -3.00 -32.12 -1.26
C ASN A 536 -3.47 -30.69 -0.92
N ARG A 537 -2.93 -30.08 0.14
CA ARG A 537 -3.33 -28.75 0.59
C ARG A 537 -2.62 -27.67 -0.21
N MET A 538 -3.39 -26.71 -0.70
CA MET A 538 -2.90 -25.55 -1.43
C MET A 538 -3.51 -24.24 -0.88
N PRO A 539 -2.92 -23.08 -1.20
CA PRO A 539 -1.53 -22.89 -1.63
C PRO A 539 -0.55 -23.32 -0.53
N MET A 540 0.67 -23.68 -0.92
CA MET A 540 1.78 -23.80 0.03
C MET A 540 2.52 -22.47 0.11
N TRP A 541 2.63 -21.94 1.31
CA TRP A 541 3.19 -20.62 1.56
C TRP A 541 4.64 -20.70 2.00
N TYR A 542 5.45 -19.83 1.43
CA TYR A 542 6.86 -19.67 1.77
C TYR A 542 7.20 -18.19 1.83
N ARG A 543 8.24 -17.85 2.59
CA ARG A 543 8.87 -16.55 2.49
C ARG A 543 9.68 -16.46 1.20
N TYR A 544 9.82 -15.24 0.69
CA TYR A 544 10.72 -14.93 -0.42
C TYR A 544 12.12 -15.53 -0.23
N GLU A 545 12.72 -15.32 0.95
CA GLU A 545 14.11 -15.71 1.21
C GLU A 545 14.32 -17.23 1.26
N THR A 546 13.29 -17.99 1.61
CA THR A 546 13.37 -19.45 1.76
C THR A 546 13.79 -20.15 0.47
N PHE A 547 13.33 -19.67 -0.68
CA PHE A 547 13.72 -20.23 -1.98
C PHE A 547 15.22 -20.05 -2.24
N GLN A 548 15.74 -18.84 -2.03
CA GLN A 548 17.17 -18.56 -2.20
C GLN A 548 18.02 -19.33 -1.20
N ASN A 549 17.61 -19.36 0.06
CA ASN A 549 18.31 -20.07 1.13
C ASN A 549 18.38 -21.58 0.86
N LEU A 550 17.26 -22.18 0.42
CA LEU A 550 17.22 -23.58 0.01
C LEU A 550 18.20 -23.86 -1.15
N ARG A 551 18.15 -23.07 -2.22
CA ARG A 551 19.03 -23.28 -3.38
C ARG A 551 20.50 -23.20 -2.98
N ASN A 552 20.87 -22.23 -2.15
CA ASN A 552 22.22 -22.08 -1.61
C ASN A 552 22.62 -23.29 -0.75
N TYR A 553 21.71 -23.76 0.10
CA TYR A 553 21.93 -24.95 0.93
C TYR A 553 22.18 -26.20 0.08
N ILE A 554 21.29 -26.51 -0.87
CA ILE A 554 21.42 -27.68 -1.74
C ILE A 554 22.73 -27.60 -2.55
N THR A 555 23.04 -26.43 -3.10
CA THR A 555 24.29 -26.18 -3.83
C THR A 555 25.51 -26.50 -2.97
N SER A 556 25.50 -26.04 -1.71
CA SER A 556 26.58 -26.28 -0.76
C SER A 556 26.74 -27.75 -0.37
N VAL A 557 25.65 -28.45 -0.04
CA VAL A 557 25.75 -29.86 0.41
C VAL A 557 26.08 -30.83 -0.72
N TRP A 558 25.84 -30.44 -1.98
CA TRP A 558 26.26 -31.19 -3.17
C TRP A 558 27.63 -30.78 -3.72
N ASN A 559 28.35 -29.89 -3.04
CA ASN A 559 29.65 -29.35 -3.46
C ASN A 559 29.64 -28.83 -4.91
N GLU A 560 28.58 -28.10 -5.27
CA GLU A 560 28.39 -27.49 -6.58
C GLU A 560 28.52 -25.97 -6.51
N THR A 561 28.63 -25.32 -7.67
CA THR A 561 28.70 -23.86 -7.77
C THR A 561 27.33 -23.21 -7.99
N HIS A 562 26.42 -23.93 -8.65
CA HIS A 562 25.10 -23.45 -9.01
C HIS A 562 24.05 -24.53 -8.76
N PHE A 563 22.88 -24.13 -8.26
CA PHE A 563 21.77 -25.05 -8.00
C PHE A 563 21.35 -25.81 -9.25
N ASP A 564 21.40 -25.17 -10.43
CA ASP A 564 21.01 -25.80 -11.69
C ASP A 564 21.88 -27.01 -12.03
N ASN A 565 23.18 -26.99 -11.69
CA ASN A 565 24.06 -28.15 -11.84
C ASN A 565 23.65 -29.31 -10.92
N VAL A 566 23.16 -29.00 -9.72
CA VAL A 566 22.64 -30.01 -8.79
C VAL A 566 21.33 -30.57 -9.32
N PHE A 567 20.42 -29.71 -9.77
CA PHE A 567 19.13 -30.10 -10.33
C PHE A 567 19.31 -31.10 -11.48
N LEU A 568 20.24 -30.82 -12.41
CA LEU A 568 20.58 -31.73 -13.52
C LEU A 568 21.06 -33.12 -13.08
N LYS A 569 21.50 -33.30 -11.83
CA LYS A 569 21.95 -34.60 -11.30
C LYS A 569 20.81 -35.46 -10.74
N PHE A 570 19.66 -34.87 -10.41
CA PHE A 570 18.55 -35.60 -9.78
C PHE A 570 17.20 -35.47 -10.50
N TYR A 571 17.04 -34.54 -11.45
CA TYR A 571 15.75 -34.24 -12.07
C TYR A 571 15.10 -35.43 -12.82
N GLU A 572 15.89 -36.28 -13.47
CA GLU A 572 15.37 -37.46 -14.20
C GLU A 572 14.68 -38.46 -13.27
N ASN A 573 14.93 -38.35 -11.98
CA ASN A 573 14.47 -39.28 -10.99
C ASN A 573 13.21 -38.75 -10.29
N GLN A 574 12.04 -39.15 -10.78
CA GLN A 574 10.74 -38.60 -10.40
C GLN A 574 10.24 -38.99 -8.99
N SER A 575 11.11 -39.50 -8.10
CA SER A 575 10.75 -39.93 -6.74
C SER A 575 11.07 -38.87 -5.67
N TYR A 576 11.07 -37.59 -6.05
CA TYR A 576 11.18 -36.45 -5.13
C TYR A 576 9.98 -35.51 -5.26
N SER A 577 9.79 -34.69 -4.23
CA SER A 577 8.83 -33.59 -4.26
C SER A 577 9.49 -32.26 -3.97
N GLN A 578 9.37 -31.32 -4.90
CA GLN A 578 9.83 -29.95 -4.76
C GLN A 578 9.25 -29.25 -3.52
N PHE A 579 7.98 -29.51 -3.20
CA PHE A 579 7.30 -28.94 -2.05
C PHE A 579 7.73 -29.59 -0.74
N ASN A 580 7.95 -30.91 -0.72
CA ASN A 580 8.51 -31.57 0.45
C ASN A 580 9.93 -31.09 0.72
N ILE A 581 10.76 -30.92 -0.31
CA ILE A 581 12.12 -30.40 -0.18
C ILE A 581 12.10 -29.00 0.43
N LEU A 582 11.30 -28.08 -0.14
CA LEU A 582 11.11 -26.72 0.38
C LEU A 582 10.63 -26.71 1.84
N SER A 583 9.56 -27.46 2.13
CA SER A 583 8.94 -27.47 3.46
C SER A 583 9.81 -28.13 4.52
N ASN A 584 10.51 -29.22 4.19
CA ASN A 584 11.43 -29.88 5.13
C ASN A 584 12.65 -29.01 5.43
N TYR A 585 13.19 -28.32 4.43
CA TYR A 585 14.24 -27.31 4.65
C TYR A 585 13.75 -26.18 5.56
N ALA A 586 12.62 -25.57 5.22
CA ALA A 586 12.02 -24.47 5.97
C ALA A 586 11.74 -24.86 7.44
N ASN A 587 11.19 -26.05 7.67
CA ASN A 587 10.96 -26.58 9.01
C ASN A 587 12.27 -26.76 9.79
N ARG A 588 13.32 -27.28 9.16
CA ARG A 588 14.57 -27.59 9.86
C ARG A 588 15.44 -26.38 10.15
N PHE A 589 15.55 -25.45 9.20
CA PHE A 589 16.50 -24.34 9.27
C PHE A 589 15.85 -22.97 9.51
N GLU A 590 14.55 -22.85 9.29
CA GLU A 590 13.82 -21.57 9.37
C GLU A 590 12.62 -21.62 10.33
N SER A 591 12.66 -22.49 11.35
CA SER A 591 11.56 -22.75 12.30
C SER A 591 11.02 -21.53 13.07
N ASN A 592 11.75 -20.41 13.10
CA ASN A 592 11.26 -19.14 13.63
C ASN A 592 10.15 -18.52 12.76
N TYR A 593 10.09 -18.87 11.48
CA TYR A 593 9.11 -18.36 10.51
C TYR A 593 8.03 -19.38 10.15
N TYR A 594 8.24 -20.66 10.47
CA TYR A 594 7.35 -21.74 10.08
C TYR A 594 6.87 -22.53 11.29
N ARG A 595 5.64 -23.03 11.21
CA ARG A 595 5.09 -23.98 12.18
C ARG A 595 4.53 -25.16 11.43
N VAL A 596 5.16 -26.32 11.62
CA VAL A 596 4.61 -27.58 11.15
C VAL A 596 3.45 -28.00 12.03
N ILE A 597 2.36 -28.39 11.40
CA ILE A 597 1.19 -28.93 12.08
C ILE A 597 0.86 -30.26 11.41
N LEU A 598 0.82 -31.32 12.20
CA LEU A 598 0.42 -32.62 11.68
C LEU A 598 -1.07 -32.59 11.34
N ASN A 599 -1.48 -33.35 10.34
CA ASN A 599 -2.88 -33.43 9.90
C ASN A 599 -3.82 -33.96 10.98
N THR A 600 -3.27 -34.70 11.96
CA THR A 600 -3.99 -35.14 13.18
C THR A 600 -4.18 -34.04 14.24
N ASP A 601 -3.52 -32.88 14.10
CA ASP A 601 -3.61 -31.78 15.05
C ASP A 601 -4.67 -30.74 14.60
N SER A 602 -5.60 -30.48 15.53
CA SER A 602 -6.70 -29.53 15.38
C SER A 602 -6.28 -28.04 15.33
N GLN A 603 -5.04 -27.70 15.70
CA GLN A 603 -4.54 -26.31 15.70
C GLN A 603 -4.22 -25.78 14.28
N GLY A 604 -4.31 -24.45 14.08
CA GLY A 604 -3.77 -23.74 12.91
C GLY A 604 -4.72 -23.40 11.75
N ALA A 605 -4.13 -22.91 10.65
CA ALA A 605 -4.81 -22.39 9.46
C ALA A 605 -5.68 -23.47 8.77
N VAL A 606 -6.84 -23.08 8.25
CA VAL A 606 -7.75 -23.98 7.50
C VAL A 606 -7.25 -24.22 6.08
N SER A 607 -7.59 -25.37 5.49
CA SER A 607 -7.37 -25.59 4.06
C SER A 607 -8.35 -24.70 3.27
N VAL A 608 -7.84 -23.93 2.32
CA VAL A 608 -8.66 -23.03 1.48
C VAL A 608 -8.66 -23.42 0.01
N ALA A 609 -7.69 -24.24 -0.39
CA ALA A 609 -7.58 -24.80 -1.72
C ALA A 609 -6.96 -26.21 -1.65
N SER A 610 -7.18 -26.99 -2.71
CA SER A 610 -6.57 -28.31 -2.82
C SER A 610 -6.40 -28.75 -4.26
N ASN A 611 -5.44 -29.65 -4.43
CA ASN A 611 -5.36 -30.47 -5.63
C ASN A 611 -6.47 -31.52 -5.56
N ARG A 612 -7.21 -31.69 -6.66
CA ARG A 612 -8.35 -32.64 -6.75
C ARG A 612 -9.55 -32.31 -5.84
N GLY A 613 -9.78 -31.03 -5.54
CA GLY A 613 -10.98 -30.61 -4.81
C GLY A 613 -12.28 -31.00 -5.51
N TRP A 614 -13.39 -31.00 -4.78
CA TRP A 614 -14.69 -31.38 -5.34
C TRP A 614 -15.57 -30.16 -5.56
N TYR A 615 -16.45 -30.22 -6.58
CA TYR A 615 -17.44 -29.17 -6.84
C TYR A 615 -18.27 -28.83 -5.59
N ILE A 616 -18.54 -29.82 -4.74
CA ILE A 616 -19.29 -29.62 -3.51
C ILE A 616 -18.56 -28.71 -2.51
N ASP A 617 -17.22 -28.69 -2.48
CA ASP A 617 -16.46 -27.87 -1.54
C ASP A 617 -16.57 -26.39 -1.94
N ILE A 618 -16.43 -26.08 -3.23
CA ILE A 618 -16.66 -24.74 -3.77
C ILE A 618 -18.10 -24.30 -3.51
N PHE A 619 -19.07 -25.21 -3.73
CA PHE A 619 -20.48 -24.94 -3.48
C PHE A 619 -20.70 -24.55 -2.01
N VAL A 620 -20.25 -25.39 -1.06
CA VAL A 620 -20.38 -25.12 0.39
C VAL A 620 -19.68 -23.81 0.77
N GLY A 621 -18.46 -23.57 0.29
CA GLY A 621 -17.74 -22.34 0.60
C GLY A 621 -18.44 -21.09 0.06
N CYS A 622 -19.11 -21.14 -1.09
CA CYS A 622 -19.95 -20.05 -1.57
C CYS A 622 -21.15 -19.79 -0.65
N CYS A 623 -21.82 -20.84 -0.21
CA CYS A 623 -22.96 -20.74 0.70
C CYS A 623 -22.55 -20.13 2.04
N GLN A 624 -21.44 -20.60 2.61
CA GLN A 624 -20.95 -20.13 3.90
C GLN A 624 -20.37 -18.71 3.78
N THR A 625 -19.43 -18.47 2.86
CA THR A 625 -18.72 -17.18 2.76
C THR A 625 -19.67 -15.99 2.55
N PHE A 626 -20.65 -16.14 1.66
CA PHE A 626 -21.49 -15.01 1.22
C PHE A 626 -22.98 -15.13 1.60
N ASN A 627 -23.32 -16.14 2.40
CA ASN A 627 -24.70 -16.47 2.77
C ASN A 627 -25.62 -16.55 1.54
N VAL A 628 -25.17 -17.26 0.50
CA VAL A 628 -25.95 -17.51 -0.72
C VAL A 628 -26.96 -18.62 -0.43
N GLU A 629 -28.20 -18.46 -0.89
CA GLU A 629 -29.20 -19.52 -0.78
C GLU A 629 -28.75 -20.78 -1.53
N CYS A 630 -28.50 -21.83 -0.77
CA CYS A 630 -28.07 -23.12 -1.25
C CYS A 630 -29.02 -24.22 -0.76
N ASN A 631 -29.17 -25.29 -1.52
CA ASN A 631 -30.05 -26.39 -1.16
C ASN A 631 -29.67 -27.01 0.20
N LYS A 632 -30.58 -26.91 1.18
CA LYS A 632 -30.33 -27.21 2.61
C LYS A 632 -29.93 -28.67 2.87
N THR A 633 -30.38 -29.61 2.03
CA THR A 633 -30.09 -31.06 2.18
C THR A 633 -28.64 -31.44 1.84
N LEU A 634 -27.97 -30.71 0.95
CA LEU A 634 -26.54 -30.90 0.64
C LEU A 634 -25.62 -30.08 1.56
N GLY A 635 -26.12 -28.96 2.09
CA GLY A 635 -25.32 -27.96 2.81
C GLY A 635 -25.06 -28.25 4.29
N LEU A 636 -25.98 -28.88 5.03
CA LEU A 636 -25.85 -28.99 6.50
C LEU A 636 -24.80 -30.02 6.93
N LYS A 637 -24.87 -31.27 6.42
CA LYS A 637 -24.00 -32.37 6.87
C LYS A 637 -22.53 -32.24 6.41
N ARG A 638 -22.27 -31.46 5.35
CA ARG A 638 -20.92 -31.27 4.76
C ARG A 638 -20.30 -29.89 5.03
N SER A 639 -21.04 -28.98 5.68
CA SER A 639 -20.54 -27.64 6.00
C SER A 639 -19.33 -27.67 6.95
N GLU A 640 -19.33 -28.60 7.91
CA GLU A 640 -18.26 -28.72 8.91
C GLU A 640 -17.04 -29.49 8.37
N GLU A 641 -17.25 -30.36 7.37
CA GLU A 641 -16.19 -31.21 6.81
C GLU A 641 -15.37 -30.52 5.72
N HIS A 642 -15.93 -29.59 4.94
CA HIS A 642 -15.26 -29.11 3.72
C HIS A 642 -13.92 -28.38 3.98
N LEU A 643 -13.76 -27.74 5.14
CA LEU A 643 -12.49 -27.11 5.56
C LEU A 643 -11.45 -28.11 6.10
N LEU A 644 -11.91 -29.31 6.47
CA LEU A 644 -11.16 -30.37 7.16
C LEU A 644 -10.97 -31.61 6.30
N ARG A 645 -11.61 -31.70 5.14
CA ARG A 645 -11.56 -32.88 4.27
C ARG A 645 -10.14 -33.22 3.83
N PHE A 646 -9.28 -32.20 3.71
CA PHE A 646 -7.87 -32.36 3.33
C PHE A 646 -6.93 -32.49 4.55
N ASP A 647 -7.48 -32.53 5.77
CA ASP A 647 -6.74 -32.81 7.00
C ASP A 647 -6.62 -34.34 7.27
N ASN A 648 -7.11 -35.22 6.37
CA ASN A 648 -6.93 -36.69 6.37
C ASN A 648 -6.96 -37.35 7.76
N SER A 649 -7.97 -37.05 8.58
CA SER A 649 -8.15 -37.74 9.85
C SER A 649 -9.59 -38.27 9.94
N ASP A 650 -9.73 -39.59 9.99
CA ASP A 650 -11.00 -40.23 10.32
C ASP A 650 -11.46 -39.90 11.77
N PHE A 651 -10.60 -39.26 12.56
CA PHE A 651 -10.77 -38.99 14.00
C PHE A 651 -11.29 -37.57 14.38
N LEU A 652 -11.41 -36.60 13.46
CA LEU A 652 -11.67 -35.18 13.83
C LEU A 652 -13.15 -34.72 13.80
N VAL A 653 -14.12 -35.62 14.00
CA VAL A 653 -15.55 -35.23 14.04
C VAL A 653 -15.91 -34.40 15.29
N VAL A 654 -15.11 -34.44 16.36
CA VAL A 654 -15.51 -33.87 17.67
C VAL A 654 -15.29 -32.35 17.79
N ASN A 655 -14.47 -31.70 16.95
CA ASN A 655 -14.19 -30.25 17.02
C ASN A 655 -14.33 -29.49 15.67
N ALA A 656 -14.90 -30.12 14.65
CA ALA A 656 -15.02 -29.55 13.30
C ALA A 656 -15.90 -28.29 13.23
N SER A 657 -16.99 -28.27 14.00
CA SER A 657 -17.97 -27.18 14.01
C SER A 657 -17.38 -25.88 14.59
N GLU A 658 -16.59 -25.97 15.67
CA GLU A 658 -16.00 -24.79 16.33
C GLU A 658 -14.94 -24.13 15.45
N LYS A 659 -14.05 -24.92 14.81
CA LYS A 659 -13.02 -24.40 13.90
C LYS A 659 -13.65 -23.72 12.68
N THR A 660 -14.65 -24.36 12.07
CA THR A 660 -15.40 -23.80 10.94
C THR A 660 -16.11 -22.50 11.33
N LYS A 661 -16.80 -22.49 12.47
CA LYS A 661 -17.46 -21.30 13.01
C LYS A 661 -16.47 -20.17 13.29
N ARG A 662 -15.32 -20.47 13.90
CA ARG A 662 -14.27 -19.50 14.20
C ARG A 662 -13.71 -18.89 12.92
N TYR A 663 -13.38 -19.72 11.94
CA TYR A 663 -12.88 -19.25 10.64
C TYR A 663 -13.90 -18.35 9.94
N TYR A 664 -15.16 -18.77 9.80
CA TYR A 664 -16.16 -17.93 9.13
C TYR A 664 -16.50 -16.66 9.91
N THR A 665 -16.44 -16.69 11.25
CA THR A 665 -16.56 -15.46 12.06
C THR A 665 -15.49 -14.44 11.69
N HIS A 666 -14.25 -14.89 11.42
CA HIS A 666 -13.20 -14.00 10.94
C HIS A 666 -13.40 -13.57 9.49
N VAL A 667 -13.86 -14.46 8.62
CA VAL A 667 -14.20 -14.14 7.23
C VAL A 667 -15.28 -13.05 7.17
N TYR A 668 -16.40 -13.19 7.90
CA TYR A 668 -17.47 -12.20 7.91
C TYR A 668 -16.99 -10.84 8.38
N LYS A 669 -16.23 -10.79 9.48
CA LYS A 669 -15.61 -9.55 9.95
C LYS A 669 -14.69 -8.94 8.89
N TYR A 670 -13.91 -9.75 8.18
CA TYR A 670 -13.04 -9.23 7.12
C TYR A 670 -13.85 -8.69 5.93
N LEU A 671 -14.89 -9.39 5.50
CA LEU A 671 -15.76 -8.96 4.40
C LEU A 671 -16.47 -7.64 4.71
N GLU A 672 -16.84 -7.37 5.97
CA GLU A 672 -17.40 -6.08 6.40
C GLU A 672 -16.46 -4.89 6.18
N HIS A 673 -15.14 -5.12 6.18
CA HIS A 673 -14.14 -4.08 5.95
C HIS A 673 -13.80 -3.89 4.46
N LEU A 674 -14.21 -4.82 3.59
CA LEU A 674 -13.99 -4.68 2.16
C LEU A 674 -15.00 -3.71 1.53
N PRO A 675 -14.62 -2.99 0.45
CA PRO A 675 -15.57 -2.17 -0.27
C PRO A 675 -16.79 -3.00 -0.71
N SER A 676 -18.00 -2.49 -0.45
CA SER A 676 -19.26 -3.21 -0.68
C SER A 676 -19.40 -3.75 -2.11
N HIS A 677 -18.89 -3.02 -3.11
CA HIS A 677 -18.91 -3.43 -4.50
C HIS A 677 -18.02 -4.65 -4.79
N VAL A 678 -16.87 -4.79 -4.10
CA VAL A 678 -15.97 -5.96 -4.24
C VAL A 678 -16.68 -7.20 -3.71
N VAL A 679 -17.25 -7.11 -2.50
CA VAL A 679 -17.99 -8.21 -1.87
C VAL A 679 -19.22 -8.59 -2.72
N SER A 680 -19.94 -7.59 -3.24
CA SER A 680 -21.11 -7.83 -4.09
C SER A 680 -20.74 -8.57 -5.38
N LYS A 681 -19.62 -8.21 -6.01
CA LYS A 681 -19.11 -8.91 -7.21
C LYS A 681 -18.70 -10.34 -6.91
N MET A 682 -17.98 -10.59 -5.80
CA MET A 682 -17.63 -11.94 -5.37
C MET A 682 -18.89 -12.79 -5.09
N LYS A 683 -19.86 -12.22 -4.38
CA LYS A 683 -21.15 -12.86 -4.10
C LYS A 683 -21.92 -13.18 -5.38
N GLN A 684 -21.94 -12.27 -6.36
CA GLN A 684 -22.58 -12.50 -7.66
C GLN A 684 -21.91 -13.66 -8.40
N ASN A 685 -20.58 -13.73 -8.41
CA ASN A 685 -19.85 -14.85 -9.01
C ASN A 685 -20.22 -16.19 -8.35
N CYS A 686 -20.34 -16.21 -7.01
CA CYS A 686 -20.82 -17.39 -6.29
C CYS A 686 -22.26 -17.76 -6.65
N GLN A 687 -23.18 -16.81 -6.78
CA GLN A 687 -24.56 -17.07 -7.20
C GLN A 687 -24.63 -17.67 -8.60
N LEU A 688 -23.84 -17.15 -9.55
CA LEU A 688 -23.75 -17.69 -10.91
C LEU A 688 -23.19 -19.13 -10.90
N PHE A 689 -22.16 -19.38 -10.10
CA PHE A 689 -21.59 -20.71 -9.92
C PHE A 689 -22.61 -21.73 -9.39
N VAL A 690 -23.38 -21.36 -8.35
CA VAL A 690 -24.44 -22.18 -7.76
C VAL A 690 -25.54 -22.49 -8.77
N LYS A 691 -25.90 -21.51 -9.63
CA LYS A 691 -26.86 -21.68 -10.73
C LYS A 691 -26.31 -22.44 -11.93
N LYS A 692 -25.05 -22.91 -11.88
CA LYS A 692 -24.32 -23.53 -13.00
C LYS A 692 -24.23 -22.65 -14.25
N GLN A 693 -24.35 -21.34 -14.10
CA GLN A 693 -24.16 -20.35 -15.15
C GLN A 693 -22.70 -19.89 -15.10
N ARG A 694 -21.86 -20.35 -16.03
CA ARG A 694 -20.43 -20.05 -16.03
C ARG A 694 -20.05 -19.31 -17.29
N ALA A 695 -19.45 -18.13 -17.14
CA ALA A 695 -18.77 -17.44 -18.22
C ALA A 695 -17.31 -17.90 -18.27
N GLN A 696 -16.78 -18.11 -19.48
CA GLN A 696 -15.34 -18.25 -19.68
C GLN A 696 -14.69 -16.87 -19.56
N ILE A 697 -13.58 -16.78 -18.84
CA ILE A 697 -12.84 -15.53 -18.65
C ILE A 697 -11.88 -15.32 -19.82
N CYS A 698 -11.17 -16.38 -20.19
CA CYS A 698 -10.34 -16.41 -21.39
C CYS A 698 -10.89 -17.44 -22.38
N THR A 699 -11.10 -17.01 -23.62
CA THR A 699 -11.49 -17.88 -24.74
C THR A 699 -10.25 -18.30 -25.51
N SER A 700 -10.29 -19.51 -26.07
CA SER A 700 -9.23 -20.05 -26.93
C SER A 700 -9.02 -19.25 -28.19
#